data_AF-A0ABD4LNN6-F1
#
_entry.id   AF-A0ABD4LNN6-F1
#
_cell.length_a   1.000
_cell.length_b   1.000
_cell.length_c   1.000
_cell.angle_alpha   90.00
_cell.angle_beta   90.00
_cell.angle_gamma   90.00
#
_symmetry.space_group_name_H-M   'P 1'
#
loop_
_entity.id
_entity.type
_entity.pdbx_description
1 polymer ?
#
loop_
_entity_poly.entity_id
_entity_poly.type
_entity_poly.pdbx_seq_one_letter_code
_entity_poly.pdbx_strand_id
1 'polypeptide(L)'
;MSGKNMPNIADYARLHMQSIRKLYITVEILDENMDTVETVQGLSTGGSINIDAESLIRRTGALSFVLFDTLMPREGSLLWMTNMIRVYAGIEDLTSSDGTVTHFCLGTFYITEPNIEISNDNRSISISLQDKMMRWEQEELENKLVIESGTPINTAIVKLLNSYGEWNTDIEFTNLTVPYKLEFDEGTNVATIIGKLRDLYMDWEAYYDVDGTFIFKKMRIQREGEEPVSWIFNEESNHVTSFRESYTYKEVKNKVIVIGEMDDKTGITPKVEVKVAQEDSPFLESKIGVKKKVIVDTTLKTPTQCEAKARYELFKLSNFQEQLSIESLPIYFLDGSDIIDVYNLATKKVDRYVTNSVSIDLSVDSTMSINAHKMYFDTLEVDTSLKEAREISQIVEEGIMNKGWLSLSEKRVKDYYGLSGSGSKVVVRFESGEKYGTTAYVTSYTNTKTQSLTVDVMDFKSNGDDSGNTGEGKEEYSDRILGHETVHLIMNDSIGVAKTSVIPDWFKEGCAEFIHGADERLKDSIVSNGAIDSTKLRNLITLATKMLNTSHWESVSDSYSAGYIIVKYLDKKIVQGKDMKNVMQSIKDSQKSGGEALKDAIVANTPFSTYDGFVKDFSTNAESYVRSIRLNLTGDEVDTGSVAGYDHRGTTALNAEDIFDNSKALKGVALENFEVSFERI
;
A
#
# COMPACT_ATOMS: atom_id res chain seq x y z
N MET A 1 13.26 30.82 -3.33
CA MET A 1 13.82 29.88 -2.34
C MET A 1 12.63 29.30 -1.60
N SER A 2 12.52 27.97 -1.48
CA SER A 2 11.37 27.38 -0.81
C SER A 2 11.22 27.96 0.59
N GLY A 3 10.01 28.35 0.95
CA GLY A 3 9.72 29.09 2.19
C GLY A 3 10.09 28.35 3.48
N LYS A 4 10.36 27.04 3.41
CA LYS A 4 10.83 26.22 4.54
C LYS A 4 12.30 25.81 4.38
N ASN A 5 13.20 26.79 4.25
CA ASN A 5 14.58 26.57 4.65
C ASN A 5 14.63 26.56 6.20
N MET A 6 14.36 25.39 6.79
CA MET A 6 14.32 25.15 8.24
C MET A 6 15.52 25.71 9.04
N PRO A 7 16.76 25.84 8.50
CA PRO A 7 17.86 26.44 9.25
C PRO A 7 17.66 27.90 9.68
N ASN A 8 16.70 28.63 9.08
CA ASN A 8 16.54 30.08 9.27
C ASN A 8 15.31 30.50 10.11
N ILE A 9 14.55 29.56 10.68
CA ILE A 9 13.30 29.89 11.43
C ILE A 9 13.57 30.90 12.55
N ALA A 10 14.70 30.78 13.27
CA ALA A 10 15.07 31.72 14.33
C ALA A 10 15.34 33.14 13.79
N ASP A 11 15.98 33.25 12.62
CA ASP A 11 16.24 34.55 11.98
C ASP A 11 14.95 35.17 11.44
N TYR A 12 14.05 34.38 10.87
CA TYR A 12 12.73 34.84 10.43
C TYR A 12 11.86 35.31 11.59
N ALA A 13 11.91 34.61 12.73
CA ALA A 13 11.24 35.04 13.94
C ALA A 13 11.75 36.40 14.42
N ARG A 14 13.08 36.61 14.41
CA ARG A 14 13.69 37.90 14.77
C ARG A 14 13.18 39.06 13.91
N LEU A 15 13.06 38.87 12.59
CA LEU A 15 12.55 39.89 11.67
C LEU A 15 11.10 40.31 11.99
N HIS A 16 10.26 39.35 12.37
CA HIS A 16 8.89 39.61 12.76
C HIS A 16 8.80 40.27 14.14
N MET A 17 9.73 40.01 15.06
CA MET A 17 9.74 40.61 16.40
C MET A 17 10.20 42.08 16.46
N GLN A 18 10.52 42.71 15.33
CA GLN A 18 10.93 44.12 15.28
C GLN A 18 9.80 45.06 15.71
N SER A 19 10.14 46.12 16.46
CA SER A 19 9.16 47.10 16.97
C SER A 19 8.49 47.93 15.88
N ILE A 20 9.15 48.09 14.73
CA ILE A 20 8.63 48.75 13.54
C ILE A 20 8.86 47.79 12.38
N ARG A 21 7.81 47.51 11.59
CA ARG A 21 7.90 46.70 10.38
C ARG A 21 7.64 47.60 9.18
N LYS A 22 8.61 47.70 8.28
CA LYS A 22 8.39 48.27 6.95
C LYS A 22 8.02 47.13 6.01
N LEU A 23 6.79 47.18 5.50
CA LEU A 23 6.19 46.12 4.71
C LEU A 23 6.28 46.45 3.22
N TYR A 24 6.60 45.43 2.44
CA TYR A 24 6.69 45.50 0.99
C TYR A 24 5.83 44.40 0.38
N ILE A 25 4.66 44.74 -0.16
CA ILE A 25 3.87 43.78 -0.93
C ILE A 25 4.40 43.78 -2.37
N THR A 26 4.88 42.61 -2.78
CA THR A 26 5.44 42.39 -4.12
C THR A 26 4.61 41.33 -4.81
N VAL A 27 4.12 41.66 -6.00
CA VAL A 27 3.29 40.80 -6.84
C VAL A 27 4.08 40.46 -8.10
N GLU A 28 4.53 39.22 -8.21
CA GLU A 28 5.17 38.71 -9.43
C GLU A 28 4.10 38.16 -10.35
N ILE A 29 4.08 38.63 -11.60
CA ILE A 29 3.25 38.08 -12.66
C ILE A 29 4.11 37.07 -13.41
N LEU A 30 3.60 35.84 -13.49
CA LEU A 30 4.27 34.71 -14.08
C LEU A 30 3.56 34.31 -15.37
N ASP A 31 4.31 33.84 -16.36
CA ASP A 31 3.73 33.19 -17.53
C ASP A 31 3.37 31.72 -17.24
N GLU A 32 2.89 31.01 -18.26
CA GLU A 32 2.54 29.59 -18.20
C GLU A 32 3.71 28.67 -17.82
N ASN A 33 4.95 29.11 -18.05
CA ASN A 33 6.17 28.36 -17.72
C ASN A 33 6.71 28.70 -16.32
N MET A 34 5.98 29.51 -15.54
CA MET A 34 6.38 30.05 -14.24
C MET A 34 7.57 31.02 -14.31
N ASP A 35 7.88 31.55 -15.50
CA ASP A 35 8.89 32.59 -15.67
C ASP A 35 8.29 33.96 -15.33
N THR A 36 9.06 34.80 -14.64
CA THR A 36 8.60 36.15 -14.25
C THR A 36 8.51 37.06 -15.47
N VAL A 37 7.30 37.49 -15.79
CA VAL A 37 7.01 38.47 -16.86
C VAL A 37 7.23 39.90 -16.36
N GLU A 38 6.71 40.19 -15.16
CA GLU A 38 6.75 41.52 -14.57
C GLU A 38 6.67 41.43 -13.04
N THR A 39 7.26 42.38 -12.34
CA THR A 39 7.17 42.48 -10.88
C THR A 39 6.52 43.80 -10.50
N VAL A 40 5.33 43.73 -9.92
CA VAL A 40 4.56 44.88 -9.48
C VAL A 40 4.77 45.08 -7.97
N GLN A 41 5.32 46.24 -7.60
CA GLN A 41 5.47 46.64 -6.20
C GLN A 41 4.84 48.02 -5.98
N GLY A 42 4.06 48.17 -4.91
CA GLY A 42 3.47 49.45 -4.50
C GLY A 42 2.25 49.95 -5.31
N LEU A 43 1.73 49.15 -6.26
CA LEU A 43 0.48 49.47 -6.99
C LEU A 43 -0.77 48.82 -6.38
N SER A 44 -0.60 47.81 -5.52
CA SER A 44 -1.69 47.17 -4.80
C SER A 44 -2.23 48.09 -3.71
N THR A 45 -3.54 48.31 -3.69
CA THR A 45 -4.23 49.18 -2.71
C THR A 45 -4.80 48.41 -1.52
N GLY A 46 -4.77 47.07 -1.57
CA GLY A 46 -5.25 46.20 -0.51
C GLY A 46 -5.38 44.77 -1.00
N GLY A 47 -5.64 43.84 -0.08
CA GLY A 47 -5.84 42.45 -0.42
C GLY A 47 -5.84 41.54 0.80
N SER A 48 -6.14 40.27 0.59
CA SER A 48 -6.09 39.25 1.63
C SER A 48 -5.63 37.92 1.05
N ILE A 49 -5.00 37.11 1.91
CA ILE A 49 -4.63 35.72 1.64
C ILE A 49 -5.25 34.87 2.74
N ASN A 50 -5.96 33.82 2.36
CA ASN A 50 -6.57 32.87 3.27
C ASN A 50 -6.01 31.47 3.00
N ILE A 51 -5.71 30.75 4.06
CA ILE A 51 -5.18 29.39 4.06
C ILE A 51 -6.15 28.52 4.86
N ASP A 52 -6.61 27.42 4.29
CA ASP A 52 -7.45 26.41 4.95
C ASP A 52 -6.85 25.02 4.73
N ALA A 53 -6.35 24.41 5.81
CA ALA A 53 -5.68 23.12 5.76
C ALA A 53 -6.60 21.95 5.37
N GLU A 54 -7.92 22.08 5.58
CA GLU A 54 -8.90 21.02 5.27
C GLU A 54 -9.42 21.08 3.82
N SER A 55 -9.20 22.19 3.12
CA SER A 55 -9.63 22.38 1.74
C SER A 55 -8.63 21.81 0.73
N LEU A 56 -9.13 21.30 -0.41
CA LEU A 56 -8.30 20.95 -1.57
C LEU A 56 -7.67 22.21 -2.20
N ILE A 57 -8.46 23.26 -2.37
CA ILE A 57 -7.96 24.62 -2.66
C ILE A 57 -7.52 25.19 -1.32
N ARG A 58 -6.28 24.93 -0.95
CA ARG A 58 -5.75 25.27 0.36
C ARG A 58 -5.54 26.78 0.51
N ARG A 59 -5.19 27.49 -0.58
CA ARG A 59 -5.00 28.95 -0.54
C ARG A 59 -5.93 29.68 -1.49
N THR A 60 -6.54 30.73 -0.97
CA THR A 60 -7.32 31.70 -1.75
C THR A 60 -6.86 33.10 -1.40
N GLY A 61 -7.17 34.08 -2.25
CA GLY A 61 -6.82 35.45 -1.97
C GLY A 61 -7.62 36.43 -2.80
N ALA A 62 -7.45 37.71 -2.49
CA ALA A 62 -7.94 38.81 -3.27
C ALA A 62 -6.90 39.92 -3.29
N LEU A 63 -6.70 40.55 -4.44
CA LEU A 63 -5.85 41.73 -4.58
C LEU A 63 -6.63 42.86 -5.26
N SER A 64 -6.39 44.08 -4.81
CA SER A 64 -6.94 45.29 -5.44
C SER A 64 -5.81 46.19 -5.92
N PHE A 65 -5.97 46.78 -7.09
CA PHE A 65 -5.01 47.68 -7.72
C PHE A 65 -5.72 48.95 -8.21
N VAL A 66 -4.95 50.03 -8.34
CA VAL A 66 -5.37 51.16 -9.18
C VAL A 66 -5.41 50.69 -10.63
N LEU A 67 -6.51 50.96 -11.35
CA LEU A 67 -6.70 50.48 -12.71
C LEU A 67 -5.81 51.24 -13.70
N PHE A 68 -4.88 50.51 -14.33
CA PHE A 68 -4.07 50.93 -15.46
C PHE A 68 -4.39 50.10 -16.71
N ASP A 69 -4.10 50.66 -17.90
CA ASP A 69 -4.38 49.99 -19.18
C ASP A 69 -3.61 48.67 -19.36
N THR A 70 -2.46 48.51 -18.69
CA THR A 70 -1.66 47.27 -18.65
C THR A 70 -2.28 46.18 -17.78
N LEU A 71 -3.17 46.55 -16.85
CA LEU A 71 -3.86 45.64 -15.93
C LEU A 71 -5.28 45.29 -16.40
N MET A 72 -5.79 45.93 -17.45
CA MET A 72 -7.10 45.58 -18.00
C MET A 72 -7.13 44.11 -18.46
N PRO A 73 -8.17 43.31 -18.16
CA PRO A 73 -8.24 41.91 -18.54
C PRO A 73 -8.54 41.79 -20.05
N ARG A 74 -7.49 41.90 -20.86
CA ARG A 74 -7.52 41.75 -22.33
C ARG A 74 -6.31 40.94 -22.75
N GLU A 75 -6.39 40.32 -23.92
CA GLU A 75 -5.29 39.53 -24.48
C GLU A 75 -3.96 40.30 -24.44
N GLY A 76 -2.93 39.66 -23.87
CA GLY A 76 -1.59 40.23 -23.72
C GLY A 76 -1.41 41.21 -22.55
N SER A 77 -2.42 41.41 -21.71
CA SER A 77 -2.27 42.20 -20.48
C SER A 77 -1.68 41.40 -19.33
N LEU A 78 -1.24 42.11 -18.28
CA LEU A 78 -0.61 41.49 -17.11
C LEU A 78 -1.58 40.62 -16.30
N LEU A 79 -2.84 41.05 -16.18
CA LEU A 79 -3.91 40.32 -15.45
C LEU A 79 -4.77 39.46 -16.38
N TRP A 80 -4.21 39.05 -17.52
CA TRP A 80 -4.88 38.12 -18.42
C TRP A 80 -4.88 36.70 -17.86
N MET A 81 -5.90 35.91 -18.18
CA MET A 81 -6.15 34.58 -17.62
C MET A 81 -5.02 33.55 -17.86
N THR A 82 -4.12 33.80 -18.82
CA THR A 82 -2.97 32.93 -19.09
C THR A 82 -1.83 33.12 -18.09
N ASN A 83 -1.83 34.24 -17.37
CA ASN A 83 -0.78 34.56 -16.42
C ASN A 83 -1.18 34.11 -15.01
N MET A 84 -0.17 33.74 -14.23
CA MET A 84 -0.29 33.44 -12.83
C MET A 84 0.28 34.58 -11.98
N ILE A 85 -0.05 34.58 -10.70
CA ILE A 85 0.46 35.58 -9.75
C ILE A 85 1.10 34.88 -8.57
N ARG A 86 2.30 35.32 -8.19
CA ARG A 86 2.92 34.98 -6.92
C ARG A 86 2.99 36.20 -6.03
N VAL A 87 2.53 36.05 -4.79
CA VAL A 87 2.42 37.15 -3.83
C VAL A 87 3.46 36.99 -2.75
N TYR A 88 4.18 38.07 -2.47
CA TYR A 88 5.17 38.14 -1.40
C TYR A 88 4.85 39.26 -0.42
N ALA A 89 5.10 38.98 0.85
CA ALA A 89 5.23 40.01 1.88
C ALA A 89 6.70 40.14 2.27
N GLY A 90 7.27 41.32 2.05
CA GLY A 90 8.64 41.66 2.41
C GLY A 90 8.71 42.39 3.75
N ILE A 91 9.66 42.02 4.60
CA ILE A 91 10.03 42.76 5.82
C ILE A 91 11.47 43.23 5.68
N GLU A 92 11.68 44.54 5.83
CA GLU A 92 13.03 45.14 5.94
C GLU A 92 13.69 44.76 7.27
N ASP A 93 14.92 44.23 7.23
CA ASP A 93 15.75 44.07 8.41
C ASP A 93 16.34 45.43 8.81
N LEU A 94 15.77 46.05 9.84
CA LEU A 94 16.21 47.35 10.34
C LEU A 94 17.55 47.27 11.09
N THR A 95 18.04 46.07 11.39
CA THR A 95 19.34 45.84 12.03
C THR A 95 20.47 45.73 11.01
N SER A 96 20.16 45.49 9.73
CA SER A 96 21.14 45.44 8.67
C SER A 96 21.53 46.83 8.17
N SER A 97 22.82 47.04 7.89
CA SER A 97 23.35 48.32 7.40
C SER A 97 22.92 48.65 5.96
N ASP A 98 22.42 47.67 5.21
CA ASP A 98 22.01 47.80 3.80
C ASP A 98 20.49 47.83 3.58
N GLY A 99 19.69 47.69 4.65
CA GLY A 99 18.22 47.64 4.54
C GLY A 99 17.71 46.44 3.75
N THR A 100 18.38 45.28 3.87
CA THR A 100 17.96 44.04 3.19
C THR A 100 16.49 43.70 3.48
N VAL A 101 15.71 43.47 2.44
CA VAL A 101 14.30 43.06 2.53
C VAL A 101 14.19 41.54 2.35
N THR A 102 13.70 40.85 3.39
CA THR A 102 13.39 39.42 3.32
C THR A 102 11.96 39.24 2.83
N HIS A 103 11.79 38.56 1.69
CA HIS A 103 10.49 38.31 1.08
C HIS A 103 9.96 36.92 1.45
N PHE A 104 8.78 36.88 2.04
CA PHE A 104 8.05 35.67 2.39
C PHE A 104 6.98 35.39 1.32
N CYS A 105 7.05 34.22 0.69
CA CYS A 105 6.08 33.80 -0.31
C CYS A 105 4.75 33.44 0.38
N LEU A 106 3.68 34.13 0.03
CA LEU A 106 2.33 33.89 0.57
C LEU A 106 1.53 32.88 -0.27
N GLY A 107 1.97 32.63 -1.51
CA GLY A 107 1.38 31.65 -2.39
C GLY A 107 1.55 31.99 -3.87
N THR A 108 1.28 30.99 -4.70
CA THR A 108 1.25 31.07 -6.16
C THR A 108 -0.16 30.71 -6.64
N PHE A 109 -0.76 31.59 -7.45
CA PHE A 109 -2.20 31.62 -7.70
C PHE A 109 -2.54 31.78 -9.18
N TYR A 110 -3.68 31.21 -9.57
CA TYR A 110 -4.42 31.64 -10.76
C TYR A 110 -5.32 32.82 -10.45
N ILE A 111 -5.51 33.67 -11.46
CA ILE A 111 -6.49 34.77 -11.45
C ILE A 111 -7.85 34.19 -11.86
N THR A 112 -8.86 34.30 -11.01
CA THR A 112 -10.19 33.72 -11.27
C THR A 112 -11.20 34.76 -11.75
N GLU A 113 -11.40 35.82 -10.97
CA GLU A 113 -12.46 36.81 -11.22
C GLU A 113 -11.90 38.24 -11.20
N PRO A 114 -11.51 38.81 -12.36
CA PRO A 114 -11.20 40.22 -12.46
C PRO A 114 -12.49 41.06 -12.49
N ASN A 115 -12.56 42.05 -11.62
CA ASN A 115 -13.68 42.98 -11.52
C ASN A 115 -13.18 44.43 -11.58
N ILE A 116 -13.80 45.23 -12.43
CA ILE A 116 -13.44 46.64 -12.63
C ILE A 116 -14.53 47.53 -12.02
N GLU A 117 -14.10 48.47 -11.19
CA GLU A 117 -14.97 49.50 -10.63
C GLU A 117 -14.48 50.88 -11.07
N ILE A 118 -15.35 51.62 -11.75
CA ILE A 118 -15.11 53.01 -12.15
C ILE A 118 -16.28 53.85 -11.65
N SER A 119 -15.99 54.79 -10.76
CA SER A 119 -16.91 55.80 -10.26
C SER A 119 -16.27 57.19 -10.35
N ASN A 120 -16.95 58.23 -9.86
CA ASN A 120 -16.39 59.58 -9.88
C ASN A 120 -15.10 59.71 -9.06
N ASP A 121 -14.94 58.88 -8.03
CA ASP A 121 -13.84 58.96 -7.06
C ASP A 121 -13.00 57.68 -7.00
N ASN A 122 -13.40 56.61 -7.70
CA ASN A 122 -12.70 55.32 -7.69
C ASN A 122 -12.40 54.85 -9.12
N ARG A 123 -11.19 54.33 -9.33
CA ARG A 123 -10.76 53.67 -10.56
C ARG A 123 -9.87 52.49 -10.18
N SER A 124 -10.50 51.35 -9.90
CA SER A 124 -9.84 50.16 -9.35
C SER A 124 -10.13 48.91 -10.17
N ILE A 125 -9.21 47.95 -10.07
CA ILE A 125 -9.40 46.57 -10.50
C ILE A 125 -9.12 45.66 -9.31
N SER A 126 -10.06 44.75 -9.03
CA SER A 126 -9.89 43.71 -8.03
C SER A 126 -9.83 42.36 -8.71
N ILE A 127 -9.01 41.45 -8.19
CA ILE A 127 -8.92 40.07 -8.67
C ILE A 127 -9.12 39.11 -7.51
N SER A 128 -9.87 38.05 -7.77
CA SER A 128 -9.91 36.86 -6.91
C SER A 128 -8.82 35.88 -7.32
N LEU A 129 -8.22 35.22 -6.33
CA LEU A 129 -7.09 34.31 -6.47
C LEU A 129 -7.41 32.96 -5.86
N GLN A 130 -7.03 31.89 -6.54
CA GLN A 130 -7.04 30.52 -6.01
C GLN A 130 -5.73 29.85 -6.36
N ASP A 131 -5.26 28.95 -5.50
CA ASP A 131 -4.05 28.18 -5.79
C ASP A 131 -4.21 27.29 -7.04
N LYS A 132 -3.13 26.61 -7.43
CA LYS A 132 -3.10 25.75 -8.62
C LYS A 132 -4.11 24.60 -8.60
N MET A 133 -4.75 24.28 -7.46
CA MET A 133 -5.78 23.24 -7.41
C MET A 133 -7.02 23.63 -8.24
N MET A 134 -7.31 24.94 -8.39
CA MET A 134 -8.42 25.46 -9.21
C MET A 134 -8.39 24.91 -10.63
N ARG A 135 -7.20 24.71 -11.22
CA ARG A 135 -7.03 24.11 -12.55
C ARG A 135 -7.81 22.81 -12.68
N TRP A 136 -7.79 21.96 -11.65
CA TRP A 136 -8.43 20.64 -11.67
C TRP A 136 -9.95 20.71 -11.51
N GLU A 137 -10.50 21.86 -11.12
CA GLU A 137 -11.95 22.10 -11.16
C GLU A 137 -12.45 22.47 -12.56
N GLN A 138 -11.54 22.90 -13.45
CA GLN A 138 -11.84 23.27 -14.84
C GLN A 138 -11.47 22.18 -15.85
N GLU A 139 -10.47 21.35 -15.52
CA GLU A 139 -10.05 20.23 -16.35
C GLU A 139 -11.00 19.03 -16.18
N GLU A 140 -11.56 18.57 -17.29
CA GLU A 140 -12.46 17.43 -17.36
C GLU A 140 -11.82 16.25 -18.11
N LEU A 141 -12.29 15.04 -17.84
CA LEU A 141 -11.88 13.86 -18.60
C LEU A 141 -12.45 13.89 -20.02
N GLU A 142 -11.59 13.85 -21.04
CA GLU A 142 -12.01 13.67 -22.44
C GLU A 142 -12.51 12.25 -22.73
N ASN A 143 -11.98 11.27 -22.00
CA ASN A 143 -12.30 9.85 -22.15
C ASN A 143 -12.48 9.22 -20.78
N LYS A 144 -13.29 8.17 -20.70
CA LYS A 144 -13.44 7.37 -19.49
C LYS A 144 -12.09 6.96 -18.90
N LEU A 145 -11.85 7.31 -17.64
CA LEU A 145 -10.67 6.91 -16.89
C LEU A 145 -11.01 5.69 -16.04
N VAL A 146 -10.17 4.67 -16.13
CA VAL A 146 -10.26 3.47 -15.31
C VAL A 146 -8.96 3.30 -14.53
N ILE A 147 -9.06 3.27 -13.21
CA ILE A 147 -7.95 2.96 -12.32
C ILE A 147 -8.24 1.60 -11.69
N GLU A 148 -7.48 0.58 -12.09
CA GLU A 148 -7.68 -0.79 -11.64
C GLU A 148 -7.33 -0.96 -10.16
N SER A 149 -8.02 -1.90 -9.50
CA SER A 149 -7.69 -2.31 -8.14
C SER A 149 -6.23 -2.80 -8.06
N GLY A 150 -5.55 -2.53 -6.95
CA GLY A 150 -4.14 -2.86 -6.74
C GLY A 150 -3.16 -1.83 -7.31
N THR A 151 -3.63 -0.79 -8.00
CA THR A 151 -2.76 0.32 -8.45
C THR A 151 -2.29 1.12 -7.23
N PRO A 152 -0.98 1.32 -6.99
CA PRO A 152 -0.50 2.17 -5.89
C PRO A 152 -1.06 3.60 -6.00
N ILE A 153 -1.54 4.16 -4.89
CA ILE A 153 -2.24 5.46 -4.92
C ILE A 153 -1.33 6.62 -5.36
N ASN A 154 -0.05 6.58 -4.98
CA ASN A 154 0.96 7.52 -5.44
C ASN A 154 1.15 7.43 -6.96
N THR A 155 1.14 6.21 -7.51
CA THR A 155 1.25 6.00 -8.97
C THR A 155 0.00 6.48 -9.70
N ALA A 156 -1.19 6.28 -9.13
CA ALA A 156 -2.45 6.75 -9.70
C ALA A 156 -2.48 8.28 -9.80
N ILE A 157 -2.13 8.97 -8.71
CA ILE A 157 -2.01 10.45 -8.67
C ILE A 157 -0.95 10.93 -9.68
N VAL A 158 0.26 10.36 -9.68
CA VAL A 158 1.33 10.74 -10.62
C VAL A 158 0.87 10.62 -12.07
N LYS A 159 0.24 9.49 -12.43
CA LYS A 159 -0.23 9.27 -13.80
C LYS A 159 -1.32 10.26 -14.21
N LEU A 160 -2.24 10.55 -13.30
CA LEU A 160 -3.30 11.54 -13.51
C LEU A 160 -2.73 12.93 -13.75
N LEU A 161 -1.80 13.39 -12.90
CA LEU A 161 -1.22 14.74 -13.04
C LEU A 161 -0.35 14.85 -14.30
N ASN A 162 0.49 13.84 -14.55
CA ASN A 162 1.38 13.84 -15.72
C ASN A 162 0.60 13.77 -17.04
N SER A 163 -0.58 13.14 -17.09
CA SER A 163 -1.39 13.12 -18.32
C SER A 163 -1.91 14.50 -18.71
N TYR A 164 -2.01 15.42 -17.75
CA TYR A 164 -2.35 16.82 -17.95
C TYR A 164 -1.12 17.74 -17.89
N GLY A 165 0.09 17.18 -17.94
CA GLY A 165 1.33 17.96 -18.00
C GLY A 165 1.74 18.66 -16.70
N GLU A 166 1.21 18.26 -15.54
CA GLU A 166 1.71 18.75 -14.24
C GLU A 166 2.84 17.85 -13.75
N TRP A 167 4.05 18.43 -13.62
CA TRP A 167 5.26 17.72 -13.22
C TRP A 167 5.88 18.28 -11.92
N ASN A 168 5.42 19.44 -11.44
CA ASN A 168 5.94 20.04 -10.22
C ASN A 168 5.22 19.46 -9.00
N THR A 169 5.64 18.25 -8.59
CA THR A 169 4.94 17.47 -7.57
C THR A 169 5.91 16.90 -6.52
N ASP A 170 5.50 16.88 -5.24
CA ASP A 170 6.09 16.13 -4.14
C ASP A 170 5.06 15.12 -3.62
N ILE A 171 5.22 13.87 -4.04
CA ILE A 171 4.27 12.79 -3.79
C ILE A 171 4.97 11.73 -2.94
N GLU A 172 4.46 11.52 -1.73
CA GLU A 172 4.99 10.54 -0.78
C GLU A 172 4.81 9.13 -1.35
N PHE A 173 5.88 8.34 -1.33
CA PHE A 173 5.82 6.94 -1.68
C PHE A 173 5.00 6.14 -0.68
N THR A 174 4.17 5.22 -1.16
CA THR A 174 3.36 4.34 -0.31
C THR A 174 3.09 3.01 -0.98
N ASN A 175 2.90 1.98 -0.15
CA ASN A 175 2.44 0.66 -0.59
C ASN A 175 0.91 0.55 -0.60
N LEU A 176 0.19 1.60 -0.21
CA LEU A 176 -1.26 1.65 -0.27
C LEU A 176 -1.74 1.66 -1.72
N THR A 177 -2.79 0.91 -2.00
CA THR A 177 -3.30 0.70 -3.36
C THR A 177 -4.77 1.07 -3.47
N VAL A 178 -5.22 1.34 -4.69
CA VAL A 178 -6.63 1.51 -4.99
C VAL A 178 -7.35 0.18 -4.68
N PRO A 179 -8.29 0.13 -3.73
CA PRO A 179 -8.81 -1.15 -3.20
C PRO A 179 -9.83 -1.81 -4.13
N TYR A 180 -10.48 -1.03 -4.98
CA TYR A 180 -11.45 -1.49 -5.96
C TYR A 180 -11.34 -0.66 -7.23
N LYS A 181 -11.73 -1.23 -8.36
CA LYS A 181 -11.73 -0.54 -9.65
C LYS A 181 -12.48 0.79 -9.52
N LEU A 182 -11.79 1.90 -9.82
CA LEU A 182 -12.39 3.21 -9.94
C LEU A 182 -12.66 3.48 -11.41
N GLU A 183 -13.90 3.87 -11.71
CA GLU A 183 -14.32 4.28 -13.04
C GLU A 183 -14.85 5.70 -12.96
N PHE A 184 -14.34 6.58 -13.82
CA PHE A 184 -14.77 7.95 -13.96
C PHE A 184 -15.15 8.17 -15.42
N ASP A 185 -16.39 8.58 -15.65
CA ASP A 185 -16.90 8.82 -17.00
C ASP A 185 -16.36 10.13 -17.59
N GLU A 186 -16.43 10.28 -18.91
CA GLU A 186 -16.11 11.53 -19.58
C GLU A 186 -16.86 12.73 -18.97
N GLY A 187 -16.21 13.90 -18.90
CA GLY A 187 -16.75 15.09 -18.23
C GLY A 187 -16.55 15.12 -16.71
N THR A 188 -15.94 14.10 -16.09
CA THR A 188 -15.61 14.17 -14.66
C THR A 188 -14.44 15.12 -14.42
N ASN A 189 -14.59 16.07 -13.48
CA ASN A 189 -13.52 16.99 -13.07
C ASN A 189 -12.34 16.25 -12.44
N VAL A 190 -11.12 16.63 -12.82
CA VAL A 190 -9.88 16.05 -12.26
C VAL A 190 -9.80 16.24 -10.74
N ALA A 191 -10.29 17.36 -10.19
CA ALA A 191 -10.34 17.61 -8.75
C ALA A 191 -11.17 16.56 -8.00
N THR A 192 -12.25 16.06 -8.62
CA THR A 192 -13.06 14.98 -8.03
C THR A 192 -12.29 13.67 -7.97
N ILE A 193 -11.46 13.39 -8.98
CA ILE A 193 -10.61 12.19 -9.03
C ILE A 193 -9.50 12.29 -7.98
N ILE A 194 -8.84 13.45 -7.85
CA ILE A 194 -7.84 13.71 -6.81
C ILE A 194 -8.46 13.53 -5.42
N GLY A 195 -9.62 14.15 -5.18
CA GLY A 195 -10.37 14.00 -3.93
C GLY A 195 -10.73 12.54 -3.66
N LYS A 196 -11.20 11.81 -4.68
CA LYS A 196 -11.55 10.39 -4.54
C LYS A 196 -10.34 9.53 -4.19
N LEU A 197 -9.18 9.77 -4.82
CA LEU A 197 -7.93 9.04 -4.55
C LEU A 197 -7.40 9.34 -3.14
N ARG A 198 -7.46 10.59 -2.69
CA ARG A 198 -7.17 10.98 -1.30
C ARG A 198 -8.11 10.26 -0.32
N ASP A 199 -9.41 10.32 -0.56
CA ASP A 199 -10.44 9.83 0.36
C ASP A 199 -10.50 8.29 0.45
N LEU A 200 -9.78 7.56 -0.42
CA LEU A 200 -9.55 6.12 -0.23
C LEU A 200 -8.92 5.83 1.13
N TYR A 201 -8.07 6.74 1.61
CA TYR A 201 -7.36 6.67 2.88
C TYR A 201 -7.40 8.04 3.55
N MET A 202 -8.36 8.25 4.45
CA MET A 202 -8.64 9.59 4.96
C MET A 202 -7.54 10.24 5.80
N ASP A 203 -6.50 9.50 6.17
CA ASP A 203 -5.30 10.05 6.78
C ASP A 203 -4.26 10.51 5.74
N TRP A 204 -4.69 10.83 4.52
CA TRP A 204 -3.91 11.45 3.45
C TRP A 204 -4.41 12.85 3.12
N GLU A 205 -3.48 13.73 2.75
CA GLU A 205 -3.78 15.09 2.31
C GLU A 205 -3.24 15.35 0.89
N ALA A 206 -3.95 16.24 0.17
CA ALA A 206 -3.61 16.67 -1.19
C ALA A 206 -3.83 18.18 -1.29
N TYR A 207 -2.81 18.95 -1.70
CA TYR A 207 -2.87 20.41 -1.81
C TYR A 207 -1.69 20.95 -2.64
N TYR A 208 -1.71 22.22 -3.02
CA TYR A 208 -0.51 22.89 -3.53
C TYR A 208 0.20 23.67 -2.41
N ASP A 209 1.52 23.62 -2.34
CA ASP A 209 2.31 24.43 -1.39
C ASP A 209 2.41 25.91 -1.82
N VAL A 210 3.14 26.73 -1.05
CA VAL A 210 3.31 28.17 -1.32
C VAL A 210 4.01 28.44 -2.66
N ASP A 211 4.86 27.54 -3.12
CA ASP A 211 5.65 27.69 -4.35
C ASP A 211 4.89 27.22 -5.60
N GLY A 212 3.75 26.53 -5.41
CA GLY A 212 2.95 25.95 -6.49
C GLY A 212 3.36 24.51 -6.83
N THR A 213 3.93 23.79 -5.87
CA THR A 213 4.22 22.35 -5.96
C THR A 213 3.05 21.55 -5.43
N PHE A 214 2.58 20.55 -6.19
CA PHE A 214 1.51 19.67 -5.73
C PHE A 214 2.04 18.69 -4.68
N ILE A 215 1.43 18.67 -3.51
CA ILE A 215 1.77 17.80 -2.39
C ILE A 215 0.71 16.71 -2.26
N PHE A 216 1.15 15.44 -2.21
CA PHE A 216 0.29 14.31 -1.84
C PHE A 216 1.02 13.42 -0.85
N LYS A 217 0.60 13.44 0.41
CA LYS A 217 1.33 12.76 1.49
C LYS A 217 0.41 12.31 2.59
N LYS A 218 0.90 11.41 3.43
CA LYS A 218 0.16 10.99 4.61
C LYS A 218 0.12 12.15 5.60
N MET A 219 -1.07 12.41 6.15
CA MET A 219 -1.20 13.30 7.29
C MET A 219 -0.31 12.74 8.41
N ARG A 220 0.65 13.55 8.83
CA ARG A 220 1.45 13.23 10.00
C ARG A 220 0.54 13.39 11.21
N ILE A 221 -0.15 12.33 11.60
CA ILE A 221 -0.83 12.28 12.90
C ILE A 221 0.31 12.16 13.93
N GLN A 222 0.65 13.30 14.51
CA GLN A 222 2.00 13.67 14.97
C GLN A 222 2.45 12.88 16.21
N ARG A 223 3.67 12.35 16.15
CA ARG A 223 4.35 11.68 17.28
C ARG A 223 5.09 12.72 18.13
N GLU A 224 5.17 12.49 19.43
CA GLU A 224 5.90 13.36 20.35
C GLU A 224 7.39 13.44 19.96
N GLY A 225 7.91 14.66 19.72
CA GLY A 225 9.34 14.94 19.56
C GLY A 225 9.90 15.00 18.13
N GLU A 226 9.11 14.75 17.09
CA GLU A 226 9.62 14.69 15.70
C GLU A 226 9.38 15.96 14.85
N GLU A 227 8.47 16.84 15.24
CA GLU A 227 8.08 18.01 14.40
C GLU A 227 8.52 19.36 14.99
N PRO A 228 9.15 20.25 14.19
CA PRO A 228 9.60 21.55 14.65
C PRO A 228 8.42 22.50 14.90
N VAL A 229 8.52 23.30 15.96
CA VAL A 229 7.57 24.39 16.25
C VAL A 229 7.83 25.54 15.29
N SER A 230 6.81 25.95 14.53
CA SER A 230 6.91 27.04 13.55
C SER A 230 6.92 28.42 14.21
N TRP A 231 6.14 28.62 15.28
CA TRP A 231 6.08 29.90 16.00
C TRP A 231 5.77 29.73 17.48
N ILE A 232 6.27 30.65 18.30
CA ILE A 232 6.04 30.69 19.75
C ILE A 232 5.39 32.03 20.13
N PHE A 233 4.15 31.97 20.60
CA PHE A 233 3.46 33.07 21.27
C PHE A 233 3.80 33.02 22.76
N ASN A 234 4.88 33.71 23.16
CA ASN A 234 5.33 33.75 24.55
C ASN A 234 4.69 34.89 25.37
N GLU A 235 4.90 34.89 26.69
CA GLU A 235 4.36 35.90 27.63
C GLU A 235 4.75 37.35 27.30
N GLU A 236 5.93 37.55 26.69
CA GLU A 236 6.48 38.86 26.34
C GLU A 236 6.14 39.28 24.89
N SER A 237 5.55 38.38 24.10
CA SER A 237 5.32 38.58 22.66
C SER A 237 4.07 39.42 22.44
N ASN A 238 4.29 40.70 22.17
CA ASN A 238 3.27 41.73 22.03
C ASN A 238 2.48 41.66 20.70
N HIS A 239 2.52 40.53 20.00
CA HIS A 239 1.91 40.39 18.68
C HIS A 239 0.47 39.90 18.73
N VAL A 240 0.02 39.29 19.83
CA VAL A 240 -1.38 38.87 20.01
C VAL A 240 -2.23 40.07 20.43
N THR A 241 -3.21 40.42 19.61
CA THR A 241 -4.17 41.50 19.89
C THR A 241 -5.44 40.96 20.54
N SER A 242 -5.83 39.72 20.21
CA SER A 242 -6.93 39.03 20.88
C SER A 242 -6.70 37.52 20.94
N PHE A 243 -7.21 36.90 22.00
CA PHE A 243 -7.06 35.47 22.27
C PHE A 243 -8.40 34.93 22.76
N ARG A 244 -8.90 33.88 22.10
CA ARG A 244 -10.14 33.18 22.48
C ARG A 244 -9.96 31.68 22.41
N GLU A 245 -10.23 31.00 23.51
CA GLU A 245 -10.38 29.55 23.57
C GLU A 245 -11.86 29.18 23.65
N SER A 246 -12.22 28.09 22.98
CA SER A 246 -13.56 27.51 23.07
C SER A 246 -13.48 26.00 23.26
N TYR A 247 -14.39 25.48 24.07
CA TYR A 247 -14.41 24.09 24.50
C TYR A 247 -15.74 23.45 24.11
N THR A 248 -15.71 22.32 23.40
CA THR A 248 -16.91 21.53 23.08
C THR A 248 -16.79 20.14 23.69
N TYR A 249 -17.55 19.84 24.74
CA TYR A 249 -17.55 18.49 25.36
C TYR A 249 -18.60 17.53 24.77
N LYS A 250 -19.50 18.05 23.92
CA LYS A 250 -20.64 17.31 23.39
C LYS A 250 -20.22 16.14 22.51
N GLU A 251 -19.20 16.35 21.68
CA GLU A 251 -18.77 15.41 20.65
C GLU A 251 -17.56 14.57 21.07
N VAL A 252 -16.99 14.79 22.26
CA VAL A 252 -15.81 14.05 22.77
C VAL A 252 -16.03 12.54 22.73
N LYS A 253 -15.16 11.83 22.02
CA LYS A 253 -15.06 10.36 21.99
C LYS A 253 -13.63 9.92 22.27
N ASN A 254 -13.50 8.76 22.90
CA ASN A 254 -12.21 8.12 23.15
C ASN A 254 -12.13 6.70 22.57
N LYS A 255 -13.16 6.29 21.83
CA LYS A 255 -13.22 5.01 21.11
C LYS A 255 -14.03 5.19 19.82
N VAL A 256 -13.45 4.80 18.69
CA VAL A 256 -14.11 4.79 17.38
C VAL A 256 -14.09 3.39 16.82
N ILE A 257 -15.24 2.93 16.33
CA ILE A 257 -15.39 1.66 15.62
C ILE A 257 -15.87 1.98 14.21
N VAL A 258 -15.14 1.50 13.21
CA VAL A 258 -15.51 1.62 11.80
C VAL A 258 -15.86 0.24 11.26
N ILE A 259 -16.99 0.14 10.58
CA ILE A 259 -17.49 -1.08 9.93
C ILE A 259 -17.68 -0.77 8.45
N GLY A 260 -16.99 -1.52 7.59
CA GLY A 260 -17.04 -1.36 6.14
C GLY A 260 -18.09 -2.24 5.45
N GLU A 261 -17.97 -2.38 4.14
CA GLU A 261 -18.81 -3.21 3.29
C GLU A 261 -18.53 -4.70 3.50
N MET A 262 -19.59 -5.51 3.64
CA MET A 262 -19.46 -6.96 3.63
C MET A 262 -19.13 -7.42 2.20
N ASP A 263 -18.08 -8.22 2.05
CA ASP A 263 -17.77 -8.83 0.77
C ASP A 263 -18.74 -9.99 0.51
N ASP A 264 -19.60 -9.84 -0.51
CA ASP A 264 -20.63 -10.84 -0.85
C ASP A 264 -20.06 -12.21 -1.26
N LYS A 265 -18.77 -12.29 -1.64
CA LYS A 265 -18.11 -13.53 -2.07
C LYS A 265 -17.46 -14.25 -0.91
N THR A 266 -16.88 -13.51 0.04
CA THR A 266 -16.16 -14.10 1.20
C THR A 266 -17.00 -14.11 2.48
N GLY A 267 -18.06 -13.30 2.57
CA GLY A 267 -18.86 -13.08 3.77
C GLY A 267 -18.17 -12.26 4.85
N ILE A 268 -16.94 -11.79 4.60
CA ILE A 268 -16.13 -11.05 5.57
C ILE A 268 -16.53 -9.58 5.55
N THR A 269 -16.71 -8.98 6.74
CA THR A 269 -16.95 -7.55 6.90
C THR A 269 -15.74 -6.90 7.58
N PRO A 270 -15.02 -5.97 6.95
CA PRO A 270 -13.88 -5.31 7.55
C PRO A 270 -14.36 -4.41 8.69
N LYS A 271 -13.83 -4.63 9.88
CA LYS A 271 -14.19 -3.88 11.08
C LYS A 271 -12.93 -3.57 11.88
N VAL A 272 -12.75 -2.30 12.24
CA VAL A 272 -11.59 -1.85 13.02
C VAL A 272 -12.07 -1.02 14.20
N GLU A 273 -11.41 -1.23 15.33
CA GLU A 273 -11.59 -0.45 16.55
C GLU A 273 -10.29 0.29 16.88
N VAL A 274 -10.41 1.58 17.19
CA VAL A 274 -9.30 2.42 17.65
C VAL A 274 -9.73 3.17 18.91
N LYS A 275 -8.86 3.27 19.91
CA LYS A 275 -9.11 3.93 21.19
C LYS A 275 -7.93 4.80 21.61
N VAL A 276 -8.21 5.82 22.43
CA VAL A 276 -7.18 6.62 23.09
C VAL A 276 -6.50 5.77 24.15
N ALA A 277 -5.18 5.60 24.05
CA ALA A 277 -4.41 4.77 24.97
C ALA A 277 -3.31 5.51 25.74
N GLN A 278 -3.01 6.76 25.37
CA GLN A 278 -1.98 7.54 26.05
C GLN A 278 -2.36 7.84 27.50
N GLU A 279 -1.53 7.42 28.45
CA GLU A 279 -1.78 7.54 29.90
C GLU A 279 -2.02 9.00 30.34
N ASP A 280 -1.28 9.93 29.73
CA ASP A 280 -1.37 11.35 30.02
C ASP A 280 -2.55 12.05 29.34
N SER A 281 -3.16 11.43 28.33
CA SER A 281 -4.29 12.03 27.60
C SER A 281 -5.46 12.29 28.57
N PRO A 282 -6.07 13.50 28.56
CA PRO A 282 -7.22 13.79 29.40
C PRO A 282 -8.46 13.00 28.98
N PHE A 283 -8.45 12.42 27.77
CA PHE A 283 -9.57 11.66 27.22
C PHE A 283 -9.49 10.15 27.44
N LEU A 284 -8.48 9.69 28.19
CA LEU A 284 -8.29 8.28 28.53
C LEU A 284 -9.54 7.68 29.20
N GLU A 285 -9.84 6.43 28.88
CA GLU A 285 -11.01 5.70 29.40
C GLU A 285 -11.07 5.70 30.93
N SER A 286 -9.94 5.55 31.61
CA SER A 286 -9.87 5.57 33.08
C SER A 286 -10.25 6.92 33.70
N LYS A 287 -10.15 8.02 32.95
CA LYS A 287 -10.44 9.38 33.42
C LYS A 287 -11.89 9.80 33.13
N ILE A 288 -12.40 9.50 31.94
CA ILE A 288 -13.71 10.00 31.48
C ILE A 288 -14.75 8.92 31.16
N GLY A 289 -14.40 7.64 31.34
CA GLY A 289 -15.22 6.49 30.95
C GLY A 289 -15.28 6.27 29.43
N VAL A 290 -15.88 5.16 29.00
CA VAL A 290 -16.01 4.85 27.56
C VAL A 290 -17.01 5.78 26.88
N LYS A 291 -16.52 6.59 25.95
CA LYS A 291 -17.33 7.41 25.04
C LYS A 291 -17.08 6.97 23.60
N LYS A 292 -17.94 6.10 23.08
CA LYS A 292 -17.77 5.47 21.75
C LYS A 292 -18.55 6.13 20.62
N LYS A 293 -18.00 6.10 19.41
CA LYS A 293 -18.68 6.38 18.14
C LYS A 293 -18.56 5.16 17.23
N VAL A 294 -19.67 4.76 16.63
CA VAL A 294 -19.70 3.72 15.60
C VAL A 294 -19.99 4.38 14.27
N ILE A 295 -19.19 4.06 13.26
CA ILE A 295 -19.31 4.55 11.89
C ILE A 295 -19.52 3.31 11.02
N VAL A 296 -20.63 3.30 10.27
CA VAL A 296 -20.89 2.29 9.25
C VAL A 296 -20.72 3.00 7.92
N ASP A 297 -19.73 2.57 7.14
CA ASP A 297 -19.39 3.18 5.86
C ASP A 297 -19.21 2.07 4.82
N THR A 298 -20.27 1.82 4.05
CA THR A 298 -20.30 0.76 3.04
C THR A 298 -19.45 1.08 1.81
N THR A 299 -18.70 2.18 1.80
CA THR A 299 -17.73 2.49 0.74
C THR A 299 -16.32 1.96 1.03
N LEU A 300 -16.05 1.56 2.26
CA LEU A 300 -14.77 1.02 2.72
C LEU A 300 -14.75 -0.50 2.57
N LYS A 301 -13.78 -1.04 1.83
CA LYS A 301 -13.75 -2.48 1.47
C LYS A 301 -12.63 -3.25 2.16
N THR A 302 -11.63 -2.57 2.73
CA THR A 302 -10.49 -3.23 3.38
C THR A 302 -10.32 -2.80 4.83
N PRO A 303 -9.71 -3.64 5.69
CA PRO A 303 -9.38 -3.26 7.06
C PRO A 303 -8.52 -1.99 7.14
N THR A 304 -7.57 -1.82 6.22
CA THR A 304 -6.69 -0.64 6.17
C THR A 304 -7.47 0.66 5.92
N GLN A 305 -8.52 0.62 5.08
CA GLN A 305 -9.39 1.79 4.89
C GLN A 305 -10.20 2.11 6.15
N CYS A 306 -10.74 1.08 6.81
CA CYS A 306 -11.43 1.22 8.09
C CYS A 306 -10.51 1.76 9.19
N GLU A 307 -9.24 1.33 9.21
CA GLU A 307 -8.22 1.82 10.13
C GLU A 307 -7.88 3.30 9.87
N ALA A 308 -7.61 3.68 8.62
CA ALA A 308 -7.36 5.08 8.25
C ALA A 308 -8.53 6.00 8.67
N LYS A 309 -9.76 5.58 8.39
CA LYS A 309 -11.00 6.26 8.81
C LYS A 309 -11.08 6.36 10.34
N ALA A 310 -10.87 5.26 11.05
CA ALA A 310 -11.00 5.20 12.50
C ALA A 310 -9.96 6.09 13.20
N ARG A 311 -8.71 6.08 12.72
CA ARG A 311 -7.62 6.91 13.24
C ARG A 311 -7.91 8.40 13.06
N TYR A 312 -8.32 8.81 11.84
CA TYR A 312 -8.65 10.20 11.56
C TYR A 312 -9.84 10.71 12.38
N GLU A 313 -10.92 9.93 12.45
CA GLU A 313 -12.12 10.30 13.21
C GLU A 313 -11.85 10.35 14.71
N LEU A 314 -11.05 9.41 15.24
CA LEU A 314 -10.65 9.45 16.64
C LEU A 314 -9.83 10.71 16.91
N PHE A 315 -8.84 11.02 16.06
CA PHE A 315 -8.04 12.24 16.18
C PHE A 315 -8.91 13.51 16.22
N LYS A 316 -9.90 13.66 15.33
CA LYS A 316 -10.83 14.81 15.36
C LYS A 316 -11.67 14.85 16.64
N LEU A 317 -12.22 13.71 17.04
CA LEU A 317 -13.14 13.63 18.18
C LEU A 317 -12.42 13.73 19.54
N SER A 318 -11.12 13.49 19.60
CA SER A 318 -10.29 13.74 20.78
C SER A 318 -9.64 15.13 20.76
N ASN A 319 -9.03 15.55 19.65
CA ASN A 319 -8.17 16.74 19.61
C ASN A 319 -8.91 18.05 19.33
N PHE A 320 -9.97 18.05 18.51
CA PHE A 320 -10.59 19.30 18.01
C PHE A 320 -11.60 19.90 19.01
N GLN A 321 -11.56 19.43 20.25
CA GLN A 321 -12.52 19.79 21.29
C GLN A 321 -12.13 21.10 21.98
N GLU A 322 -10.85 21.45 21.93
CA GLU A 322 -10.30 22.75 22.35
C GLU A 322 -9.85 23.50 21.10
N GLN A 323 -10.60 24.53 20.73
CA GLN A 323 -10.30 25.40 19.60
C GLN A 323 -9.75 26.73 20.10
N LEU A 324 -8.75 27.23 19.41
CA LEU A 324 -8.07 28.47 19.68
C LEU A 324 -8.21 29.41 18.48
N SER A 325 -8.62 30.64 18.76
CA SER A 325 -8.65 31.73 17.80
C SER A 325 -7.75 32.86 18.31
N ILE A 326 -6.75 33.22 17.51
CA ILE A 326 -5.76 34.28 17.80
C ILE A 326 -5.92 35.36 16.74
N GLU A 327 -6.09 36.61 17.17
CA GLU A 327 -5.80 37.77 16.32
C GLU A 327 -4.40 38.26 16.65
N SER A 328 -3.57 38.45 15.64
CA SER A 328 -2.19 38.86 15.81
C SER A 328 -1.69 39.80 14.72
N LEU A 329 -0.52 40.40 14.94
CA LEU A 329 0.26 41.01 13.85
C LEU A 329 0.72 39.90 12.89
N PRO A 330 0.63 40.10 11.55
CA PRO A 330 0.91 39.05 10.58
C PRO A 330 2.26 38.36 10.72
N ILE A 331 2.26 37.03 10.58
CA ILE A 331 3.43 36.14 10.55
C ILE A 331 3.43 35.48 9.17
N TYR A 332 4.21 36.02 8.24
CA TYR A 332 4.05 35.74 6.81
C TYR A 332 4.56 34.38 6.35
N PHE A 333 5.21 33.60 7.22
CA PHE A 333 5.67 32.25 6.92
C PHE A 333 4.84 31.15 7.60
N LEU A 334 3.83 31.52 8.41
CA LEU A 334 2.95 30.54 9.05
C LEU A 334 1.97 29.98 8.02
N ASP A 335 1.82 28.66 8.00
CA ASP A 335 0.98 27.94 7.04
C ASP A 335 -0.07 27.07 7.74
N GLY A 336 -0.99 26.47 6.98
CA GLY A 336 -1.92 25.48 7.49
C GLY A 336 -1.18 24.20 7.93
N SER A 337 -1.65 23.59 9.02
CA SER A 337 -1.05 22.41 9.67
C SER A 337 0.33 22.65 10.32
N ASP A 338 0.74 23.91 10.49
CA ASP A 338 1.91 24.25 11.29
C ASP A 338 1.64 24.12 12.80
N ILE A 339 2.68 23.75 13.55
CA ILE A 339 2.67 23.66 15.01
C ILE A 339 3.06 25.02 15.61
N ILE A 340 2.25 25.51 16.55
CA ILE A 340 2.53 26.70 17.34
C ILE A 340 2.49 26.40 18.84
N ASP A 341 3.41 27.00 19.59
CA ASP A 341 3.38 26.98 21.05
C ASP A 341 2.78 28.31 21.55
N VAL A 342 1.81 28.22 22.45
CA VAL A 342 1.05 29.39 22.93
C VAL A 342 1.06 29.42 24.45
N TYR A 343 1.58 30.51 25.01
CA TYR A 343 1.52 30.79 26.44
C TYR A 343 0.13 31.29 26.83
N ASN A 344 -0.59 30.48 27.58
CA ASN A 344 -1.92 30.83 28.07
C ASN A 344 -1.80 31.69 29.34
N LEU A 345 -2.22 32.96 29.26
CA LEU A 345 -2.13 33.92 30.37
C LEU A 345 -2.98 33.53 31.59
N ALA A 346 -4.05 32.74 31.40
CA ALA A 346 -4.93 32.31 32.48
C ALA A 346 -4.35 31.09 33.22
N THR A 347 -3.84 30.09 32.50
CA THR A 347 -3.29 28.87 33.09
C THR A 347 -1.82 28.99 33.46
N LYS A 348 -1.12 29.99 32.91
CA LYS A 348 0.35 30.19 33.01
C LYS A 348 1.15 29.00 32.50
N LYS A 349 0.63 28.31 31.48
CA LYS A 349 1.26 27.16 30.83
C LYS A 349 1.42 27.43 29.34
N VAL A 350 2.44 26.80 28.76
CA VAL A 350 2.59 26.73 27.30
C VAL A 350 1.83 25.49 26.84
N ASP A 351 0.85 25.71 25.99
CA ASP A 351 0.07 24.66 25.34
C ASP A 351 0.42 24.66 23.84
N ARG A 352 0.36 23.48 23.20
CA ARG A 352 0.68 23.30 21.79
C ARG A 352 -0.58 23.18 20.95
N TYR A 353 -0.61 23.86 19.81
CA TYR A 353 -1.73 23.87 18.90
C TYR A 353 -1.28 23.62 17.46
N VAL A 354 -2.16 23.04 16.66
CA VAL A 354 -1.98 22.88 15.21
C VAL A 354 -2.92 23.85 14.50
N THR A 355 -2.38 24.63 13.58
CA THR A 355 -3.14 25.61 12.80
C THR A 355 -4.05 24.92 11.79
N ASN A 356 -5.34 25.30 11.79
CA ASN A 356 -6.34 24.85 10.82
C ASN A 356 -6.45 25.85 9.67
N SER A 357 -6.63 27.13 10.01
CA SER A 357 -6.76 28.19 9.03
C SER A 357 -6.05 29.46 9.47
N VAL A 358 -5.58 30.20 8.46
CA VAL A 358 -4.85 31.45 8.62
C VAL A 358 -5.42 32.46 7.61
N SER A 359 -5.79 33.63 8.08
CA SER A 359 -6.21 34.76 7.24
C SER A 359 -5.28 35.93 7.46
N ILE A 360 -4.71 36.45 6.39
CA ILE A 360 -3.76 37.56 6.38
C ILE A 360 -4.34 38.66 5.53
N ASP A 361 -4.64 39.81 6.13
CA ASP A 361 -4.92 41.04 5.39
C ASP A 361 -3.58 41.73 5.05
N LEU A 362 -3.45 42.25 3.83
CA LEU A 362 -2.23 42.85 3.27
C LEU A 362 -2.20 44.38 3.41
N SER A 363 -3.18 44.98 4.07
CA SER A 363 -3.25 46.41 4.38
C SER A 363 -2.20 46.81 5.43
N VAL A 364 -1.88 48.10 5.53
CA VAL A 364 -0.79 48.60 6.40
C VAL A 364 -1.09 48.52 7.91
N ASP A 365 -2.36 48.40 8.28
CA ASP A 365 -2.89 48.28 9.65
C ASP A 365 -3.52 46.90 9.92
N SER A 366 -3.24 45.92 9.06
CA SER A 366 -3.91 44.63 9.06
C SER A 366 -3.59 43.76 10.28
N THR A 367 -4.57 42.92 10.65
CA THR A 367 -4.38 41.79 11.55
C THR A 367 -4.37 40.48 10.78
N MET A 368 -3.82 39.47 11.43
CA MET A 368 -3.86 38.08 11.00
C MET A 368 -4.73 37.29 11.98
N SER A 369 -5.70 36.56 11.43
CA SER A 369 -6.55 35.64 12.18
C SER A 369 -6.03 34.22 12.05
N ILE A 370 -5.80 33.54 13.17
CA ILE A 370 -5.33 32.15 13.21
C ILE A 370 -6.38 31.34 13.96
N ASN A 371 -6.92 30.31 13.31
CA ASN A 371 -7.72 29.28 13.97
C ASN A 371 -6.90 28.01 14.08
N ALA A 372 -6.85 27.46 15.28
CA ALA A 372 -6.06 26.29 15.61
C ALA A 372 -6.84 25.36 16.56
N HIS A 373 -6.43 24.11 16.65
CA HIS A 373 -6.94 23.17 17.64
C HIS A 373 -5.80 22.69 18.53
N LYS A 374 -6.14 22.37 19.78
CA LYS A 374 -5.13 21.89 20.73
C LYS A 374 -4.60 20.54 20.29
N MET A 375 -3.30 20.40 20.40
CA MET A 375 -2.60 19.17 20.14
C MET A 375 -2.58 18.32 21.41
N TYR A 376 -3.16 17.13 21.35
CA TYR A 376 -2.92 16.06 22.30
C TYR A 376 -2.11 15.00 21.60
N PHE A 377 -1.00 14.61 22.23
CA PHE A 377 -0.34 13.39 21.82
C PHE A 377 -1.33 12.25 22.07
N ASP A 378 -1.74 11.58 20.99
CA ASP A 378 -2.54 10.37 21.06
C ASP A 378 -1.71 9.25 20.42
N THR A 379 -1.06 8.43 21.24
CA THR A 379 -0.61 7.12 20.78
C THR A 379 -1.84 6.24 20.54
N LEU A 380 -1.99 5.80 19.29
CA LEU A 380 -3.11 4.97 18.86
C LEU A 380 -2.76 3.52 19.18
N GLU A 381 -3.45 2.91 20.15
CA GLU A 381 -3.42 1.45 20.31
C GLU A 381 -4.21 0.83 19.15
N VAL A 382 -3.46 0.22 18.24
CA VAL A 382 -3.97 -0.68 17.20
C VAL A 382 -4.48 -1.95 17.88
N ASP A 383 -5.67 -2.39 17.49
CA ASP A 383 -6.26 -3.67 17.86
C ASP A 383 -5.22 -4.81 17.88
N THR A 384 -5.02 -5.44 19.04
CA THR A 384 -4.07 -6.52 19.25
C THR A 384 -4.61 -7.89 18.87
N SER A 385 -5.86 -8.01 18.40
CA SER A 385 -6.45 -9.30 17.97
C SER A 385 -5.73 -9.91 16.77
N LEU A 386 -5.18 -9.08 15.88
CA LEU A 386 -4.33 -9.51 14.75
C LEU A 386 -2.84 -9.43 15.06
N LYS A 387 -2.43 -9.12 16.31
CA LYS A 387 -1.01 -8.99 16.66
C LYS A 387 -0.27 -10.30 16.42
N GLU A 388 -0.85 -11.42 16.84
CA GLU A 388 -0.27 -12.75 16.60
C GLU A 388 -0.22 -13.07 15.10
N ALA A 389 -1.29 -12.82 14.35
CA ALA A 389 -1.33 -13.00 12.90
C ALA A 389 -0.28 -12.14 12.15
N ARG A 390 -0.04 -10.91 12.62
CA ARG A 390 0.98 -9.98 12.10
C ARG A 390 2.40 -10.39 12.45
N GLU A 391 2.62 -10.89 13.65
CA GLU A 391 3.91 -11.44 14.06
C GLU A 391 4.24 -12.68 13.22
N ILE A 392 3.27 -13.56 12.98
CA ILE A 392 3.46 -14.73 12.12
C ILE A 392 3.65 -14.33 10.66
N SER A 393 2.88 -13.38 10.12
CA SER A 393 3.05 -12.92 8.73
C SER A 393 4.44 -12.33 8.48
N GLN A 394 5.02 -11.63 9.46
CA GLN A 394 6.39 -11.14 9.39
C GLN A 394 7.42 -12.28 9.38
N ILE A 395 7.21 -13.33 10.19
CA ILE A 395 8.07 -14.52 10.19
C ILE A 395 8.01 -15.23 8.84
N VAL A 396 6.82 -15.39 8.27
CA VAL A 396 6.64 -16.02 6.95
C VAL A 396 7.27 -15.16 5.86
N GLU A 397 7.06 -13.84 5.87
CA GLU A 397 7.71 -12.92 4.94
C GLU A 397 9.24 -12.98 5.06
N GLU A 398 9.79 -13.05 6.28
CA GLU A 398 11.21 -13.22 6.52
C GLU A 398 11.72 -14.57 5.98
N GLY A 399 10.97 -15.65 6.19
CA GLY A 399 11.26 -16.97 5.64
C GLY A 399 11.32 -16.96 4.10
N ILE A 400 10.33 -16.31 3.48
CA ILE A 400 10.26 -16.14 2.02
C ILE A 400 11.45 -15.31 1.52
N MET A 401 11.70 -14.14 2.12
CA MET A 401 12.69 -13.18 1.63
C MET A 401 14.13 -13.58 1.93
N ASN A 402 14.38 -14.27 3.04
CA ASN A 402 15.73 -14.45 3.58
C ASN A 402 16.13 -15.90 3.84
N LYS A 403 15.18 -16.82 3.97
CA LYS A 403 15.45 -18.25 4.18
C LYS A 403 15.16 -19.09 2.94
N GLY A 404 14.61 -18.49 1.88
CA GLY A 404 14.45 -19.14 0.59
C GLY A 404 13.27 -20.09 0.50
N TRP A 405 12.24 -19.88 1.32
CA TRP A 405 11.04 -20.72 1.37
C TRP A 405 10.28 -20.79 0.02
N LEU A 406 10.49 -19.83 -0.88
CA LEU A 406 10.00 -19.90 -2.27
C LEU A 406 11.17 -20.09 -3.28
N SER A 407 12.23 -19.30 -3.17
CA SER A 407 13.34 -19.29 -4.16
C SER A 407 14.10 -20.61 -4.27
N LEU A 408 14.25 -21.37 -3.17
CA LEU A 408 14.89 -22.70 -3.22
C LEU A 408 14.01 -23.73 -3.93
N SER A 409 12.68 -23.64 -3.79
CA SER A 409 11.74 -24.46 -4.55
C SER A 409 11.74 -24.07 -6.03
N GLU A 410 11.76 -22.77 -6.35
CA GLU A 410 11.87 -22.32 -7.74
C GLU A 410 13.13 -22.86 -8.41
N LYS A 411 14.27 -22.79 -7.72
CA LYS A 411 15.51 -23.38 -8.21
C LYS A 411 15.38 -24.88 -8.45
N ARG A 412 14.72 -25.61 -7.54
CA ARG A 412 14.49 -27.05 -7.71
C ARG A 412 13.58 -27.36 -8.89
N VAL A 413 12.49 -26.62 -9.06
CA VAL A 413 11.60 -26.75 -10.22
C VAL A 413 12.37 -26.49 -11.52
N LYS A 414 13.23 -25.47 -11.56
CA LYS A 414 14.12 -25.23 -12.70
C LYS A 414 15.09 -26.39 -12.94
N ASP A 415 15.73 -26.88 -11.89
CA ASP A 415 16.77 -27.91 -11.98
C ASP A 415 16.23 -29.29 -12.38
N TYR A 416 14.98 -29.62 -12.05
CA TYR A 416 14.41 -30.96 -12.29
C TYR A 416 13.24 -30.98 -13.29
N TYR A 417 12.46 -29.90 -13.39
CA TYR A 417 11.34 -29.76 -14.33
C TYR A 417 11.66 -28.85 -15.51
N GLY A 418 12.75 -28.07 -15.47
CA GLY A 418 13.15 -27.20 -16.56
C GLY A 418 12.20 -26.02 -16.80
N LEU A 419 11.32 -25.73 -15.82
CA LEU A 419 10.39 -24.63 -15.86
C LEU A 419 10.95 -23.46 -15.05
N SER A 420 10.63 -22.23 -15.44
CA SER A 420 11.10 -21.01 -14.76
C SER A 420 10.10 -19.89 -15.00
N GLY A 421 9.91 -19.04 -14.00
CA GLY A 421 9.10 -17.84 -14.16
C GLY A 421 9.59 -16.95 -15.29
N SER A 422 8.68 -16.18 -15.87
CA SER A 422 8.96 -15.23 -16.95
C SER A 422 9.18 -13.80 -16.47
N GLY A 423 9.32 -13.58 -15.16
CA GLY A 423 9.35 -12.27 -14.53
C GLY A 423 7.96 -11.70 -14.24
N SER A 424 6.91 -12.53 -14.26
CA SER A 424 5.54 -12.10 -13.99
C SER A 424 5.33 -11.80 -12.50
N LYS A 425 4.26 -11.05 -12.21
CA LYS A 425 3.97 -10.61 -10.84
C LYS A 425 3.30 -11.71 -10.02
N VAL A 426 3.78 -11.92 -8.79
CA VAL A 426 3.13 -12.78 -7.78
C VAL A 426 2.78 -11.94 -6.55
N VAL A 427 1.51 -11.96 -6.15
CA VAL A 427 1.04 -11.30 -4.93
C VAL A 427 0.94 -12.34 -3.81
N VAL A 428 1.81 -12.26 -2.81
CA VAL A 428 1.71 -13.10 -1.60
C VAL A 428 0.72 -12.43 -0.65
N ARG A 429 -0.44 -13.06 -0.43
CA ARG A 429 -1.52 -12.56 0.43
C ARG A 429 -1.52 -13.33 1.73
N PHE A 430 -1.53 -12.62 2.84
CA PHE A 430 -1.71 -13.23 4.15
C PHE A 430 -3.19 -13.14 4.56
N GLU A 431 -3.75 -14.26 5.02
CA GLU A 431 -5.07 -14.30 5.67
C GLU A 431 -4.98 -14.96 7.05
N SER A 432 -6.01 -14.79 7.88
CA SER A 432 -6.11 -15.40 9.22
C SER A 432 -7.41 -16.21 9.27
N GLY A 433 -7.30 -17.49 8.94
CA GLY A 433 -8.42 -18.44 8.95
C GLY A 433 -8.47 -19.29 10.22
N GLU A 434 -9.29 -20.34 10.19
CA GLU A 434 -9.29 -21.35 11.25
C GLU A 434 -8.09 -22.28 11.08
N LYS A 435 -7.37 -22.53 12.19
CA LYS A 435 -6.26 -23.49 12.21
C LYS A 435 -6.72 -24.86 11.70
N TYR A 436 -5.89 -25.54 10.90
CA TYR A 436 -6.14 -26.84 10.25
C TYR A 436 -7.03 -26.78 9.00
N GLY A 437 -7.12 -25.62 8.37
CA GLY A 437 -7.81 -25.40 7.09
C GLY A 437 -6.93 -25.64 5.87
N THR A 438 -7.15 -24.85 4.82
CA THR A 438 -6.24 -24.80 3.67
C THR A 438 -5.05 -23.93 4.03
N THR A 439 -3.87 -24.53 4.15
CA THR A 439 -2.67 -23.85 4.67
C THR A 439 -2.15 -22.76 3.72
N ALA A 440 -2.04 -23.06 2.43
CA ALA A 440 -1.72 -22.11 1.38
C ALA A 440 -2.30 -22.57 0.04
N TYR A 441 -2.49 -21.64 -0.90
CA TYR A 441 -2.95 -21.97 -2.25
C TYR A 441 -2.60 -20.90 -3.28
N VAL A 442 -2.39 -21.33 -4.53
CA VAL A 442 -2.19 -20.44 -5.68
C VAL A 442 -3.50 -20.18 -6.43
N THR A 443 -3.79 -18.90 -6.69
CA THR A 443 -4.83 -18.48 -7.62
C THR A 443 -4.20 -17.89 -8.88
N SER A 444 -4.67 -18.33 -10.05
CA SER A 444 -4.23 -17.85 -11.36
C SER A 444 -5.40 -17.43 -12.23
N TYR A 445 -5.13 -16.63 -13.26
CA TYR A 445 -6.15 -16.02 -14.12
C TYR A 445 -5.79 -16.24 -15.59
N THR A 446 -6.79 -16.49 -16.45
CA THR A 446 -6.53 -16.75 -17.88
C THR A 446 -6.10 -15.51 -18.66
N ASN A 447 -6.40 -14.31 -18.15
CA ASN A 447 -6.24 -13.05 -18.87
C ASN A 447 -5.00 -12.25 -18.45
N THR A 448 -4.28 -12.71 -17.43
CA THR A 448 -3.03 -12.10 -16.95
C THR A 448 -2.06 -13.18 -16.50
N LYS A 449 -0.76 -12.87 -16.55
CA LYS A 449 0.27 -13.72 -15.94
C LYS A 449 0.44 -13.45 -14.45
N THR A 450 -0.21 -12.42 -13.90
CA THR A 450 -0.22 -12.17 -12.47
C THR A 450 -0.94 -13.30 -11.74
N GLN A 451 -0.37 -13.74 -10.63
CA GLN A 451 -0.93 -14.79 -9.77
C GLN A 451 -0.91 -14.33 -8.32
N SER A 452 -1.74 -14.95 -7.47
CA SER A 452 -1.64 -14.77 -6.03
C SER A 452 -1.28 -16.08 -5.34
N LEU A 453 -0.45 -15.99 -4.30
CA LEU A 453 -0.19 -17.04 -3.34
C LEU A 453 -0.83 -16.62 -2.02
N THR A 454 -1.92 -17.25 -1.63
CA THR A 454 -2.55 -16.98 -0.33
C THR A 454 -1.97 -17.91 0.72
N VAL A 455 -1.65 -17.37 1.89
CA VAL A 455 -1.09 -18.09 3.04
C VAL A 455 -1.94 -17.81 4.27
N ASP A 456 -2.51 -18.85 4.87
CA ASP A 456 -3.18 -18.74 6.17
C ASP A 456 -2.13 -18.70 7.28
N VAL A 457 -1.93 -17.53 7.87
CA VAL A 457 -0.85 -17.32 8.85
C VAL A 457 -1.08 -18.12 10.14
N MET A 458 -2.30 -18.57 10.43
CA MET A 458 -2.56 -19.35 11.64
C MET A 458 -1.96 -20.76 11.58
N ASP A 459 -1.75 -21.30 10.37
CA ASP A 459 -1.13 -22.60 10.15
C ASP A 459 0.41 -22.54 10.09
N PHE A 460 0.99 -21.33 10.02
CA PHE A 460 2.43 -21.10 9.85
C PHE A 460 3.15 -20.67 11.14
N LYS A 461 2.53 -20.90 12.30
CA LYS A 461 3.12 -20.55 13.59
C LYS A 461 4.39 -21.36 13.84
N SER A 462 5.55 -20.73 13.68
CA SER A 462 6.86 -21.34 13.90
C SER A 462 7.09 -21.71 15.37
N ASN A 463 7.70 -22.87 15.61
CA ASN A 463 8.21 -23.28 16.93
C ASN A 463 9.66 -22.81 17.22
N GLY A 464 10.19 -21.90 16.39
CA GLY A 464 11.47 -21.23 16.64
C GLY A 464 12.69 -21.84 15.94
N ASP A 465 12.53 -22.69 14.94
CA ASP A 465 13.63 -23.15 14.08
C ASP A 465 13.61 -22.51 12.68
N ASP A 466 14.74 -22.62 11.97
CA ASP A 466 14.95 -21.97 10.68
C ASP A 466 14.29 -22.69 9.51
N SER A 467 13.90 -23.96 9.68
CA SER A 467 13.30 -24.83 8.64
C SER A 467 11.78 -24.70 8.54
N GLY A 468 11.18 -23.72 9.23
CA GLY A 468 9.74 -23.48 9.14
C GLY A 468 8.90 -24.55 9.84
N ASN A 469 9.46 -25.23 10.84
CA ASN A 469 8.76 -26.23 11.63
C ASN A 469 7.64 -25.58 12.47
N THR A 470 6.43 -26.05 12.23
CA THR A 470 5.20 -25.63 12.93
C THR A 470 4.86 -26.55 14.11
N GLY A 471 5.55 -27.69 14.23
CA GLY A 471 5.30 -28.73 15.23
C GLY A 471 4.13 -29.66 14.93
N GLU A 472 3.51 -29.54 13.76
CA GLU A 472 2.36 -30.34 13.35
C GLU A 472 2.75 -31.60 12.56
N GLY A 473 4.02 -31.73 12.18
CA GLY A 473 4.53 -32.84 11.36
C GLY A 473 5.70 -32.37 10.51
N LYS A 474 6.52 -33.29 9.99
CA LYS A 474 7.66 -32.92 9.13
C LYS A 474 7.25 -32.61 7.70
N GLU A 475 6.12 -33.15 7.28
CA GLU A 475 5.43 -32.90 6.02
C GLU A 475 4.79 -31.51 5.96
N GLU A 476 4.43 -30.94 7.11
CA GLU A 476 3.81 -29.61 7.25
C GLU A 476 4.83 -28.50 7.58
N TYR A 477 6.10 -28.68 7.20
CA TYR A 477 7.09 -27.61 7.32
C TYR A 477 6.74 -26.48 6.35
N SER A 478 6.85 -25.23 6.82
CA SER A 478 6.40 -24.04 6.08
C SER A 478 7.08 -23.90 4.72
N ASP A 479 8.38 -24.23 4.63
CA ASP A 479 9.12 -24.20 3.37
C ASP A 479 8.69 -25.31 2.39
N ARG A 480 8.25 -26.48 2.90
CA ARG A 480 7.65 -27.57 2.10
C ARG A 480 6.28 -27.19 1.58
N ILE A 481 5.41 -26.65 2.42
CA ILE A 481 4.08 -26.18 2.02
C ILE A 481 4.20 -25.09 0.94
N LEU A 482 5.03 -24.07 1.17
CA LEU A 482 5.26 -23.02 0.17
C LEU A 482 6.03 -23.53 -1.05
N GLY A 483 6.88 -24.54 -0.86
CA GLY A 483 7.58 -25.23 -1.93
C GLY A 483 6.63 -25.97 -2.88
N HIS A 484 5.58 -26.59 -2.35
CA HIS A 484 4.46 -27.19 -3.10
C HIS A 484 3.77 -26.13 -3.97
N GLU A 485 3.34 -25.04 -3.35
CA GLU A 485 2.64 -23.94 -4.05
C GLU A 485 3.51 -23.26 -5.12
N THR A 486 4.82 -23.20 -4.92
CA THR A 486 5.76 -22.66 -5.91
C THR A 486 5.73 -23.44 -7.24
N VAL A 487 5.46 -24.75 -7.20
CA VAL A 487 5.31 -25.57 -8.41
C VAL A 487 4.12 -25.09 -9.24
N HIS A 488 2.99 -24.82 -8.59
CA HIS A 488 1.79 -24.31 -9.25
C HIS A 488 2.01 -22.92 -9.86
N LEU A 489 2.67 -22.00 -9.14
CA LEU A 489 3.05 -20.68 -9.68
C LEU A 489 3.85 -20.81 -10.98
N ILE A 490 4.88 -21.66 -10.97
CA ILE A 490 5.78 -21.84 -12.11
C ILE A 490 5.09 -22.55 -13.27
N MET A 491 4.27 -23.57 -13.00
CA MET A 491 3.51 -24.26 -14.05
C MET A 491 2.54 -23.30 -14.75
N ASN A 492 1.76 -22.54 -13.98
CA ASN A 492 0.81 -21.57 -14.51
C ASN A 492 1.47 -20.50 -15.39
N ASP A 493 2.67 -20.03 -15.00
CA ASP A 493 3.40 -19.02 -15.76
C ASP A 493 4.13 -19.58 -16.99
N SER A 494 4.79 -20.73 -16.82
CA SER A 494 5.65 -21.35 -17.85
C SER A 494 4.86 -22.11 -18.92
N ILE A 495 3.86 -22.89 -18.50
CA ILE A 495 3.03 -23.72 -19.38
C ILE A 495 1.80 -22.93 -19.85
N GLY A 496 1.30 -22.02 -19.02
CA GLY A 496 0.16 -21.15 -19.28
C GLY A 496 -1.12 -21.67 -18.65
N VAL A 497 -1.84 -20.77 -17.97
CA VAL A 497 -3.08 -21.04 -17.22
C VAL A 497 -4.14 -21.77 -18.05
N ALA A 498 -4.30 -21.41 -19.32
CA ALA A 498 -5.26 -22.06 -20.23
C ALA A 498 -4.99 -23.57 -20.43
N LYS A 499 -3.72 -24.00 -20.34
CA LYS A 499 -3.37 -25.42 -20.35
C LYS A 499 -3.44 -26.02 -18.95
N THR A 500 -2.82 -25.39 -17.95
CA THR A 500 -2.73 -25.95 -16.60
C THR A 500 -4.10 -26.15 -15.96
N SER A 501 -5.06 -25.27 -16.22
CA SER A 501 -6.46 -25.42 -15.76
C SER A 501 -7.17 -26.68 -16.26
N VAL A 502 -6.71 -27.28 -17.36
CA VAL A 502 -7.26 -28.53 -17.93
C VAL A 502 -6.27 -29.69 -17.91
N ILE A 503 -5.09 -29.50 -17.30
CA ILE A 503 -4.21 -30.62 -16.93
C ILE A 503 -4.85 -31.33 -15.73
N PRO A 504 -4.94 -32.67 -15.74
CA PRO A 504 -5.48 -33.43 -14.61
C PRO A 504 -4.80 -33.10 -13.28
N ASP A 505 -5.58 -32.92 -12.21
CA ASP A 505 -5.07 -32.53 -10.89
C ASP A 505 -4.05 -33.52 -10.33
N TRP A 506 -4.22 -34.82 -10.58
CA TRP A 506 -3.24 -35.84 -10.18
C TRP A 506 -1.82 -35.54 -10.67
N PHE A 507 -1.67 -34.88 -11.82
CA PHE A 507 -0.36 -34.51 -12.35
C PHE A 507 0.16 -33.23 -11.71
N LYS A 508 -0.67 -32.19 -11.57
CA LYS A 508 -0.27 -30.91 -10.96
C LYS A 508 0.12 -31.11 -9.50
N GLU A 509 -0.77 -31.70 -8.71
CA GLU A 509 -0.53 -31.96 -7.29
C GLU A 509 0.55 -33.02 -7.12
N GLY A 510 0.54 -34.10 -7.92
CA GLY A 510 1.59 -35.11 -7.85
C GLY A 510 2.99 -34.56 -8.15
N CYS A 511 3.11 -33.58 -9.05
CA CYS A 511 4.36 -32.88 -9.30
C CYS A 511 4.75 -31.93 -8.16
N ALA A 512 3.78 -31.24 -7.57
CA ALA A 512 4.02 -30.38 -6.42
C ALA A 512 4.57 -31.18 -5.21
N GLU A 513 3.93 -32.31 -4.88
CA GLU A 513 4.39 -33.28 -3.88
C GLU A 513 5.77 -33.85 -4.22
N PHE A 514 6.02 -34.14 -5.50
CA PHE A 514 7.28 -34.77 -5.91
C PHE A 514 8.50 -33.85 -5.81
N ILE A 515 8.31 -32.54 -5.86
CA ILE A 515 9.41 -31.58 -5.74
C ILE A 515 10.02 -31.59 -4.33
N HIS A 516 9.21 -31.59 -3.28
CA HIS A 516 9.71 -31.65 -1.90
C HIS A 516 9.68 -33.06 -1.30
N GLY A 517 9.04 -34.03 -1.96
CA GLY A 517 8.88 -35.39 -1.44
C GLY A 517 7.70 -35.48 -0.48
N ALA A 518 6.93 -36.56 -0.58
CA ALA A 518 5.69 -36.78 0.17
C ALA A 518 5.64 -38.18 0.78
N ASP A 519 6.80 -38.75 1.09
CA ASP A 519 6.91 -40.10 1.65
C ASP A 519 6.23 -40.21 3.03
N GLU A 520 6.25 -39.14 3.84
CA GLU A 520 5.48 -39.06 5.09
C GLU A 520 3.96 -39.18 4.85
N ARG A 521 3.41 -38.41 3.92
CA ARG A 521 1.99 -38.45 3.56
C ARG A 521 1.58 -39.79 2.96
N LEU A 522 2.44 -40.35 2.10
CA LEU A 522 2.23 -41.67 1.52
C LEU A 522 2.22 -42.76 2.60
N LYS A 523 3.13 -42.68 3.58
CA LYS A 523 3.19 -43.59 4.72
C LYS A 523 1.87 -43.59 5.48
N ASP A 524 1.28 -42.43 5.76
CA ASP A 524 -0.02 -42.35 6.42
C ASP A 524 -1.16 -43.02 5.62
N SER A 525 -1.12 -42.88 4.29
CA SER A 525 -2.08 -43.52 3.39
C SER A 525 -1.97 -45.04 3.34
N ILE A 526 -0.79 -45.65 3.52
CA ILE A 526 -0.58 -47.09 3.24
C ILE A 526 -0.07 -47.93 4.41
N VAL A 527 0.42 -47.32 5.49
CA VAL A 527 0.98 -48.04 6.63
C VAL A 527 -0.05 -48.23 7.73
N SER A 528 -0.02 -49.41 8.34
CA SER A 528 -0.77 -49.75 9.54
C SER A 528 0.15 -50.61 10.41
N ASN A 529 0.28 -50.28 11.70
CA ASN A 529 1.12 -51.03 12.66
C ASN A 529 2.58 -51.24 12.18
N GLY A 530 3.18 -50.23 11.56
CA GLY A 530 4.59 -50.25 11.13
C GLY A 530 4.88 -51.14 9.91
N ALA A 531 3.86 -51.58 9.18
CA ALA A 531 4.00 -52.33 7.94
C ALA A 531 3.03 -51.82 6.85
N ILE A 532 3.37 -52.04 5.58
CA ILE A 532 2.49 -51.70 4.45
C ILE A 532 1.23 -52.57 4.50
N ASP A 533 0.09 -51.92 4.68
CA ASP A 533 -1.23 -52.53 4.61
C ASP A 533 -1.62 -52.76 3.15
N SER A 534 -1.77 -54.05 2.79
CA SER A 534 -2.04 -54.44 1.41
C SER A 534 -3.43 -54.05 0.91
N THR A 535 -4.38 -53.80 1.82
CA THR A 535 -5.72 -53.33 1.47
C THR A 535 -5.70 -51.84 1.20
N LYS A 536 -5.10 -51.06 2.10
CA LYS A 536 -4.92 -49.61 1.91
C LYS A 536 -4.15 -49.32 0.61
N LEU A 537 -3.02 -50.01 0.40
CA LEU A 537 -2.23 -49.87 -0.83
C LEU A 537 -3.06 -50.15 -2.09
N ARG A 538 -3.85 -51.24 -2.11
CA ARG A 538 -4.69 -51.57 -3.26
C ARG A 538 -5.77 -50.52 -3.50
N ASN A 539 -6.37 -49.97 -2.44
CA ASN A 539 -7.35 -48.90 -2.56
C ASN A 539 -6.72 -47.64 -3.15
N LEU A 540 -5.52 -47.28 -2.69
CA LEU A 540 -4.76 -46.15 -3.22
C LEU A 540 -4.38 -46.33 -4.70
N ILE A 541 -3.92 -47.53 -5.09
CA ILE A 541 -3.62 -47.84 -6.51
C ILE A 541 -4.90 -47.86 -7.36
N THR A 542 -6.03 -48.29 -6.80
CA THR A 542 -7.34 -48.24 -7.49
C THR A 542 -7.76 -46.79 -7.72
N LEU A 543 -7.60 -45.92 -6.71
CA LEU A 543 -7.83 -44.49 -6.83
C LEU A 543 -6.92 -43.90 -7.91
N ALA A 544 -5.60 -44.10 -7.83
CA ALA A 544 -4.62 -43.62 -8.81
C ALA A 544 -4.95 -44.07 -10.25
N THR A 545 -5.35 -45.34 -10.42
CA THR A 545 -5.78 -45.87 -11.72
C THR A 545 -7.05 -45.18 -12.22
N LYS A 546 -8.01 -44.89 -11.34
CA LYS A 546 -9.21 -44.11 -11.67
C LYS A 546 -8.84 -42.68 -12.09
N MET A 547 -7.91 -42.03 -11.40
CA MET A 547 -7.39 -40.69 -11.75
C MET A 547 -6.78 -40.69 -13.17
N LEU A 548 -5.97 -41.69 -13.51
CA LEU A 548 -5.38 -41.83 -14.84
C LEU A 548 -6.41 -42.02 -15.95
N ASN A 549 -7.50 -42.76 -15.69
CA ASN A 549 -8.53 -43.04 -16.68
C ASN A 549 -9.53 -41.90 -16.87
N THR A 550 -9.97 -41.26 -15.78
CA THR A 550 -11.11 -40.32 -15.81
C THR A 550 -10.78 -38.93 -15.27
N SER A 551 -9.52 -38.64 -14.93
CA SER A 551 -9.11 -37.38 -14.26
C SER A 551 -9.90 -37.10 -12.97
N HIS A 552 -10.27 -38.16 -12.26
CA HIS A 552 -10.98 -38.09 -10.97
C HIS A 552 -10.10 -37.40 -9.91
N TRP A 553 -10.67 -36.57 -9.04
CA TRP A 553 -9.96 -35.91 -7.94
C TRP A 553 -10.91 -35.67 -6.76
N GLU A 554 -10.46 -35.93 -5.53
CA GLU A 554 -11.29 -35.81 -4.31
C GLU A 554 -10.77 -34.77 -3.31
N SER A 555 -9.61 -34.14 -3.57
CA SER A 555 -8.98 -33.15 -2.68
C SER A 555 -8.80 -33.62 -1.22
N VAL A 556 -8.49 -34.91 -1.04
CA VAL A 556 -8.16 -35.52 0.27
C VAL A 556 -6.73 -36.04 0.27
N SER A 557 -6.13 -36.32 1.44
CA SER A 557 -4.74 -36.80 1.56
C SER A 557 -4.40 -37.97 0.62
N ASP A 558 -5.28 -38.97 0.50
CA ASP A 558 -5.10 -40.11 -0.41
C ASP A 558 -5.07 -39.70 -1.91
N SER A 559 -5.70 -38.58 -2.28
CA SER A 559 -5.60 -38.02 -3.64
C SER A 559 -4.20 -37.51 -3.95
N TYR A 560 -3.59 -36.79 -3.01
CA TYR A 560 -2.21 -36.30 -3.12
C TYR A 560 -1.21 -37.46 -3.13
N SER A 561 -1.36 -38.43 -2.21
CA SER A 561 -0.55 -39.67 -2.19
C SER A 561 -0.66 -40.45 -3.51
N ALA A 562 -1.86 -40.55 -4.09
CA ALA A 562 -2.07 -41.20 -5.38
C ALA A 562 -1.39 -40.44 -6.53
N GLY A 563 -1.54 -39.12 -6.61
CA GLY A 563 -0.86 -38.27 -7.60
C GLY A 563 0.66 -38.39 -7.51
N TYR A 564 1.21 -38.33 -6.30
CA TYR A 564 2.63 -38.50 -6.02
C TYR A 564 3.18 -39.84 -6.51
N ILE A 565 2.48 -40.96 -6.26
CA ILE A 565 2.86 -42.27 -6.80
C ILE A 565 2.84 -42.28 -8.33
N ILE A 566 1.81 -41.69 -8.96
CA ILE A 566 1.71 -41.65 -10.42
C ILE A 566 2.91 -40.92 -11.02
N VAL A 567 3.28 -39.76 -10.48
CA VAL A 567 4.41 -38.96 -10.98
C VAL A 567 5.74 -39.66 -10.73
N LYS A 568 5.95 -40.29 -9.55
CA LYS A 568 7.13 -41.12 -9.27
C LYS A 568 7.26 -42.30 -10.24
N TYR A 569 6.14 -42.97 -10.53
CA TYR A 569 6.11 -44.06 -11.51
C TYR A 569 6.39 -43.55 -12.93
N LEU A 570 5.83 -42.40 -13.32
CA LEU A 570 6.10 -41.76 -14.58
C LEU A 570 7.60 -41.45 -14.72
N ASP A 571 8.20 -40.79 -13.73
CA ASP A 571 9.63 -40.46 -13.72
C ASP A 571 10.51 -41.71 -13.88
N LYS A 572 10.14 -42.80 -13.18
CA LYS A 572 10.82 -44.11 -13.29
C LYS A 572 10.75 -44.71 -14.70
N LYS A 573 9.69 -44.42 -15.44
CA LYS A 573 9.43 -44.98 -16.78
C LYS A 573 9.92 -44.10 -17.92
N ILE A 574 10.50 -42.94 -17.65
CA ILE A 574 11.10 -42.10 -18.68
C ILE A 574 12.25 -42.86 -19.36
N VAL A 575 12.31 -42.79 -20.69
CA VAL A 575 13.36 -43.47 -21.48
C VAL A 575 14.75 -42.93 -21.15
N GLN A 576 15.76 -43.79 -21.29
CA GLN A 576 17.15 -43.41 -21.05
C GLN A 576 17.55 -42.18 -21.88
N GLY A 577 18.24 -41.24 -21.25
CA GLY A 577 18.65 -39.97 -21.87
C GLY A 577 17.60 -38.87 -21.81
N LYS A 578 16.43 -39.14 -21.23
CA LYS A 578 15.40 -38.14 -20.93
C LYS A 578 15.11 -38.03 -19.44
N ASP A 579 14.48 -36.93 -19.05
CA ASP A 579 14.04 -36.66 -17.69
C ASP A 579 12.70 -35.90 -17.66
N MET A 580 12.29 -35.48 -16.46
CA MET A 580 11.05 -34.75 -16.29
C MET A 580 11.04 -33.38 -16.97
N LYS A 581 12.20 -32.79 -17.27
CA LYS A 581 12.29 -31.58 -18.10
C LYS A 581 11.79 -31.87 -19.50
N ASN A 582 12.09 -33.04 -20.06
CA ASN A 582 11.59 -33.41 -21.39
C ASN A 582 10.07 -33.58 -21.41
N VAL A 583 9.48 -34.15 -20.35
CA VAL A 583 8.02 -34.28 -20.22
C VAL A 583 7.38 -32.89 -20.11
N MET A 584 7.86 -32.05 -19.21
CA MET A 584 7.36 -30.68 -19.03
C MET A 584 7.50 -29.84 -20.30
N GLN A 585 8.63 -29.94 -20.99
CA GLN A 585 8.87 -29.27 -22.27
C GLN A 585 7.88 -29.76 -23.36
N SER A 586 7.60 -31.06 -23.40
CA SER A 586 6.62 -31.63 -24.36
C SER A 586 5.20 -31.08 -24.12
N ILE A 587 4.81 -30.90 -22.86
CA ILE A 587 3.53 -30.29 -22.49
C ILE A 587 3.50 -28.81 -22.88
N LYS A 588 4.59 -28.09 -22.55
CA LYS A 588 4.75 -26.66 -22.81
C LYS A 588 4.69 -26.34 -24.31
N ASP A 589 5.36 -27.12 -25.16
CA ASP A 589 5.47 -26.86 -26.61
C ASP A 589 4.24 -27.32 -27.41
N SER A 590 3.47 -28.28 -26.87
CA SER A 590 2.28 -28.80 -27.54
C SER A 590 1.25 -27.70 -27.81
N GLN A 591 0.59 -27.73 -28.97
CA GLN A 591 -0.51 -26.80 -29.28
C GLN A 591 -1.88 -27.34 -28.85
N LYS A 592 -1.92 -28.54 -28.23
CA LYS A 592 -3.15 -29.19 -27.77
C LYS A 592 -3.57 -28.69 -26.38
N SER A 593 -4.80 -29.05 -25.99
CA SER A 593 -5.31 -28.84 -24.63
C SER A 593 -4.41 -29.52 -23.58
N GLY A 594 -4.36 -29.00 -22.36
CA GLY A 594 -3.44 -29.48 -21.31
C GLY A 594 -3.52 -30.99 -21.05
N GLY A 595 -4.72 -31.56 -20.94
CA GLY A 595 -4.91 -32.99 -20.76
C GLY A 595 -4.42 -33.84 -21.95
N GLU A 596 -4.64 -33.40 -23.18
CA GLU A 596 -4.12 -34.09 -24.38
C GLU A 596 -2.60 -33.93 -24.50
N ALA A 597 -2.09 -32.74 -24.23
CA ALA A 597 -0.66 -32.45 -24.22
C ALA A 597 0.10 -33.32 -23.21
N LEU A 598 -0.48 -33.54 -22.02
CA LEU A 598 0.08 -34.46 -21.03
C LEU A 598 0.12 -35.91 -21.54
N LYS A 599 -0.98 -36.40 -22.13
CA LYS A 599 -1.02 -37.77 -22.67
C LYS A 599 0.03 -37.98 -23.76
N ASP A 600 0.15 -37.03 -24.67
CA ASP A 600 1.18 -37.04 -25.72
C ASP A 600 2.59 -36.95 -25.15
N ALA A 601 2.80 -36.12 -24.12
CA ALA A 601 4.09 -35.98 -23.45
C ALA A 601 4.53 -37.27 -22.75
N ILE A 602 3.60 -38.02 -22.13
CA ILE A 602 3.91 -39.33 -21.55
C ILE A 602 4.35 -40.29 -22.66
N VAL A 603 3.61 -40.39 -23.75
CA VAL A 603 3.96 -41.26 -24.89
C VAL A 603 5.31 -40.88 -25.50
N ALA A 604 5.58 -39.58 -25.68
CA ALA A 604 6.80 -39.09 -26.31
C ALA A 604 8.06 -39.34 -25.47
N ASN A 605 7.94 -39.52 -24.15
CA ASN A 605 9.07 -39.57 -23.23
C ASN A 605 9.19 -40.90 -22.47
N THR A 606 8.28 -41.85 -22.70
CA THR A 606 8.31 -43.19 -22.11
C THR A 606 8.38 -44.27 -23.20
N PRO A 607 8.63 -45.55 -22.85
CA PRO A 607 8.61 -46.66 -23.82
C PRO A 607 7.23 -46.98 -24.40
N PHE A 608 6.15 -46.35 -23.92
CA PHE A 608 4.79 -46.73 -24.27
C PHE A 608 4.35 -46.06 -25.58
N SER A 609 3.81 -46.85 -26.51
CA SER A 609 3.29 -46.34 -27.78
C SER A 609 1.95 -45.58 -27.63
N THR A 610 1.22 -45.77 -26.54
CA THR A 610 -0.07 -45.11 -26.25
C THR A 610 -0.20 -44.79 -24.77
N TYR A 611 -1.02 -43.78 -24.44
CA TYR A 611 -1.34 -43.44 -23.05
C TYR A 611 -2.01 -44.60 -22.31
N ASP A 612 -2.97 -45.29 -22.95
CA ASP A 612 -3.61 -46.48 -22.37
C ASP A 612 -2.60 -47.60 -22.08
N GLY A 613 -1.52 -47.69 -22.87
CA GLY A 613 -0.40 -48.59 -22.63
C GLY A 613 0.31 -48.26 -21.30
N PHE A 614 0.56 -46.97 -21.04
CA PHE A 614 1.10 -46.51 -19.76
C PHE A 614 0.13 -46.80 -18.60
N VAL A 615 -1.17 -46.49 -18.75
CA VAL A 615 -2.17 -46.72 -17.70
C VAL A 615 -2.29 -48.21 -17.36
N LYS A 616 -2.26 -49.09 -18.36
CA LYS A 616 -2.28 -50.54 -18.16
C LYS A 616 -1.03 -51.03 -17.43
N ASP A 617 0.14 -50.51 -17.79
CA ASP A 617 1.40 -50.86 -17.12
C ASP A 617 1.42 -50.39 -15.67
N PHE A 618 0.95 -49.17 -15.41
CA PHE A 618 0.77 -48.63 -14.05
C PHE A 618 -0.18 -49.53 -13.24
N SER A 619 -1.38 -49.80 -13.76
CA SER A 619 -2.40 -50.61 -13.07
C SER A 619 -1.89 -52.00 -12.71
N THR A 620 -1.00 -52.57 -13.53
CA THR A 620 -0.45 -53.92 -13.32
C THR A 620 0.70 -53.93 -12.32
N ASN A 621 1.54 -52.88 -12.31
CA ASN A 621 2.84 -52.93 -11.66
C ASN A 621 3.01 -51.91 -10.50
N ALA A 622 2.06 -51.00 -10.29
CA ALA A 622 2.20 -49.94 -9.29
C ALA A 622 2.29 -50.47 -7.86
N GLU A 623 1.54 -51.52 -7.49
CA GLU A 623 1.66 -52.13 -6.15
C GLU A 623 3.09 -52.66 -5.89
N SER A 624 3.68 -53.35 -6.88
CA SER A 624 5.07 -53.84 -6.76
C SER A 624 6.07 -52.69 -6.72
N TYR A 625 5.81 -51.61 -7.47
CA TYR A 625 6.64 -50.42 -7.46
C TYR A 625 6.63 -49.72 -6.10
N VAL A 626 5.46 -49.50 -5.49
CA VAL A 626 5.34 -48.87 -4.16
C VAL A 626 5.96 -49.73 -3.06
N ARG A 627 6.07 -51.05 -3.24
CA ARG A 627 6.84 -51.91 -2.32
C ARG A 627 8.34 -51.85 -2.54
N SER A 628 8.79 -51.32 -3.66
CA SER A 628 10.21 -51.20 -4.02
C SER A 628 10.81 -49.83 -3.69
N ILE A 629 9.99 -48.81 -3.47
CA ILE A 629 10.45 -47.52 -2.96
C ILE A 629 10.91 -47.69 -1.51
N ARG A 630 11.90 -46.89 -1.11
CA ARG A 630 12.37 -46.90 0.27
C ARG A 630 11.48 -45.95 1.04
N LEU A 631 10.87 -46.45 2.10
CA LEU A 631 10.03 -45.70 3.02
C LEU A 631 10.45 -46.11 4.42
N ASN A 632 10.69 -45.14 5.29
CA ASN A 632 10.87 -45.44 6.70
C ASN A 632 9.50 -45.69 7.35
N LEU A 633 9.11 -46.96 7.37
CA LEU A 633 7.80 -47.40 7.89
C LEU A 633 7.62 -47.12 9.39
N THR A 634 8.69 -46.79 10.12
CA THR A 634 8.65 -46.44 11.55
C THR A 634 9.53 -45.23 11.85
N GLY A 635 8.92 -44.11 12.23
CA GLY A 635 9.62 -42.86 12.53
C GLY A 635 9.81 -41.94 11.31
N ASP A 636 10.69 -40.97 11.45
CA ASP A 636 10.93 -39.91 10.46
C ASP A 636 11.64 -40.42 9.21
N GLU A 637 11.32 -39.84 8.06
CA GLU A 637 12.02 -40.16 6.82
C GLU A 637 13.46 -39.65 6.83
N VAL A 638 14.38 -40.48 6.35
CA VAL A 638 15.78 -40.09 6.10
C VAL A 638 15.92 -39.46 4.72
N ASP A 639 15.02 -39.83 3.80
CA ASP A 639 14.83 -39.24 2.48
C ASP A 639 13.32 -39.06 2.29
N THR A 640 12.88 -37.83 2.05
CA THR A 640 11.47 -37.46 1.84
C THR A 640 10.88 -38.02 0.54
N GLY A 641 11.72 -38.62 -0.31
CA GLY A 641 11.33 -39.14 -1.61
C GLY A 641 11.16 -38.06 -2.68
N SER A 642 11.74 -36.88 -2.45
CA SER A 642 11.83 -35.79 -3.42
C SER A 642 12.52 -36.24 -4.71
N VAL A 643 12.18 -35.60 -5.83
CA VAL A 643 12.91 -35.74 -7.10
C VAL A 643 14.41 -35.49 -6.95
N ALA A 644 14.80 -34.62 -6.00
CA ALA A 644 16.19 -34.27 -5.70
C ALA A 644 16.84 -35.17 -4.63
N GLY A 645 16.07 -36.08 -4.04
CA GLY A 645 16.54 -37.06 -3.05
C GLY A 645 17.32 -38.22 -3.67
N TYR A 646 18.03 -38.96 -2.84
CA TYR A 646 18.84 -40.12 -3.21
C TYR A 646 17.99 -41.23 -3.84
N ASP A 647 16.75 -41.36 -3.41
CA ASP A 647 15.84 -42.39 -3.92
C ASP A 647 15.41 -42.16 -5.38
N HIS A 648 15.70 -40.99 -5.93
CA HIS A 648 15.41 -40.62 -7.30
C HIS A 648 16.61 -40.11 -8.09
N ARG A 649 16.69 -38.80 -8.35
CA ARG A 649 17.70 -38.23 -9.25
C ARG A 649 18.84 -37.54 -8.50
N GLY A 650 18.72 -37.43 -7.17
CA GLY A 650 19.74 -36.89 -6.30
C GLY A 650 20.86 -37.86 -5.96
N THR A 651 21.91 -37.33 -5.34
CA THR A 651 23.07 -38.11 -4.86
C THR A 651 23.13 -38.20 -3.34
N THR A 652 22.24 -37.51 -2.64
CA THR A 652 22.21 -37.39 -1.18
C THR A 652 20.78 -37.55 -0.68
N ALA A 653 20.61 -38.25 0.43
CA ALA A 653 19.30 -38.35 1.08
C ALA A 653 18.93 -36.97 1.63
N LEU A 654 17.68 -36.55 1.43
CA LEU A 654 17.17 -35.26 1.88
C LEU A 654 15.99 -35.50 2.83
N ASN A 655 16.22 -35.33 4.13
CA ASN A 655 15.16 -35.31 5.13
C ASN A 655 14.35 -33.99 5.02
N ALA A 656 13.36 -33.80 5.90
CA ALA A 656 12.52 -32.61 5.89
C ALA A 656 13.28 -31.32 6.17
N GLU A 657 14.34 -31.36 6.97
CA GLU A 657 15.16 -30.21 7.32
C GLU A 657 16.13 -29.79 6.20
N ASP A 658 16.64 -30.76 5.45
CA ASP A 658 17.65 -30.59 4.41
C ASP A 658 17.04 -30.40 3.01
N ILE A 659 15.73 -30.64 2.87
CA ILE A 659 15.04 -30.56 1.58
C ILE A 659 15.17 -29.14 1.01
N PHE A 660 14.94 -28.10 1.77
CA PHE A 660 15.25 -26.73 1.39
C PHE A 660 16.34 -26.23 2.34
N ASP A 661 17.59 -26.43 1.95
CA ASP A 661 18.74 -25.96 2.74
C ASP A 661 18.77 -24.42 2.76
N ASN A 662 18.12 -23.85 3.79
CA ASN A 662 17.92 -22.42 3.98
C ASN A 662 19.24 -21.64 4.07
N SER A 663 20.37 -22.31 4.35
CA SER A 663 21.71 -21.69 4.33
C SER A 663 22.15 -21.29 2.91
N LYS A 664 21.54 -21.86 1.88
CA LYS A 664 21.82 -21.56 0.46
C LYS A 664 20.92 -20.47 -0.11
N ALA A 665 20.00 -19.91 0.69
CA ALA A 665 19.08 -18.88 0.23
C ALA A 665 19.78 -17.55 -0.07
N LEU A 666 19.35 -16.87 -1.14
CA LEU A 666 19.75 -15.50 -1.42
C LEU A 666 18.89 -14.55 -0.58
N LYS A 667 19.54 -13.78 0.30
CA LYS A 667 18.83 -12.82 1.16
C LYS A 667 18.23 -11.67 0.34
N GLY A 668 17.01 -11.28 0.69
CA GLY A 668 16.25 -10.25 0.00
C GLY A 668 15.58 -10.71 -1.31
N VAL A 669 15.56 -12.02 -1.59
CA VAL A 669 15.01 -12.57 -2.84
C VAL A 669 13.93 -13.60 -2.52
N ALA A 670 12.66 -13.22 -2.69
CA ALA A 670 11.52 -14.13 -2.55
C ALA A 670 11.53 -15.22 -3.65
N LEU A 671 11.55 -14.80 -4.91
CA LEU A 671 11.64 -15.63 -6.11
C LEU A 671 12.62 -14.95 -7.08
N GLU A 672 13.43 -15.73 -7.78
CA GLU A 672 14.43 -15.23 -8.74
C GLU A 672 13.82 -14.78 -10.07
N ASN A 673 12.76 -15.45 -10.55
CA ASN A 673 12.16 -15.14 -11.87
C ASN A 673 10.70 -14.69 -11.77
N PHE A 674 10.30 -14.08 -10.65
CA PHE A 674 9.01 -13.42 -10.47
C PHE A 674 9.18 -12.07 -9.77
N GLU A 675 8.31 -11.12 -10.08
CA GLU A 675 8.18 -9.88 -9.31
C GLU A 675 7.23 -10.13 -8.14
N VAL A 676 7.76 -10.26 -6.92
CA VAL A 676 6.97 -10.59 -5.73
C VAL A 676 6.56 -9.33 -4.96
N SER A 677 5.28 -9.24 -4.60
CA SER A 677 4.77 -8.22 -3.69
C SER A 677 3.92 -8.85 -2.58
N PHE A 678 3.97 -8.31 -1.37
CA PHE A 678 3.24 -8.82 -0.21
C PHE A 678 2.01 -7.97 0.10
N GLU A 679 0.88 -8.62 0.39
CA GLU A 679 -0.35 -8.02 0.92
C GLU A 679 -0.47 -8.45 2.39
N ARG A 680 -0.08 -7.55 3.29
CA ARG A 680 0.08 -7.78 4.75
C ARG A 680 -1.25 -7.58 5.51
N ILE A 681 -1.45 -8.36 6.59
CA ILE A 681 -2.57 -8.27 7.56
C ILE A 681 -2.40 -7.11 8.56
#